data_AF-A0AAW1RSN0-F1
#
_entry.id   AF-A0AAW1RSN0-F1
#
_cell.length_a   1.000
_cell.length_b   1.000
_cell.length_c   1.000
_cell.angle_alpha   90.00
_cell.angle_beta   90.00
_cell.angle_gamma   90.00
#
_symmetry.space_group_name_H-M   'P 1'
#
loop_
_entity.id
_entity.type
_entity.pdbx_description
1 polymer ?
#
loop_
_entity_poly.entity_id
_entity_poly.type
_entity_poly.pdbx_seq_one_letter_code
_entity_poly.pdbx_strand_id
1 'polypeptide(L)'
;MLLLASAFTSALAADRSRTALPKAASKASPPQCIVSTNLGPPWQPPGSFTYIQQITLNITNAGPSIVPVPYSLAVGNPGYTGAAQAFQWIIQSEAGGIISGAVVNYPQVLQAAQKNVVSVGFLVSLLPGHSAAPVGVRVNGVPCFLAGVQNLTIANQPAQAEESNLNPLSTDSGKIIGNDGNELRLHGVNYFGFDDANTMFDGLWGGSDSLAQDWATIVYRIQLLGFNAVRIPFSFKDLQASPKSFSQSCTQVSNSAVVSSVTNPYQGTASGVTAPNPFYQPPQQSGVCNTYLPTDSTFNRLVYVTKSLTNAGIYVLLDNQFNLDNTALEGTDNWVQSWVKLVSAFNDDAVASAKIMCDMLNEPDFGNLRWEASNGLPGVGDLYLTAMDALYAANPGLLFFVEGAGQQGSIAKNWGDGLTTDKQIIADTGISDPNTFFTTLVGKPYISQVVIAPHIYGPSVSNDKSGSSAGAALYARLSTSFGYLNKAGYNGHIFPVVLGETGTDFTQYPGDTRTLLDLASYVSLSNGADDGKHNAITSAFWWAWNANSGQGMGLVGQDWTTIDWTKIAYLQGPIMNLKPWYQGNQPAPQGPQAPADTSAAAASAEEATGAAPPPTIKNGRIFDANGNPLAFNGVVWGGFDNKVTMLDGLFLGNTSLTLDFATSVRRLAALGFNAVRIPFSFTDLQAKGTRNFTRACHSVSEAELRASLTPPTPLVSYAAQVPPLGFPAEEVPGICNGYLPADSTLSRLIFVVDFLTNNGFYVVLSNNLETDKSVLRSPETWVQNWASTFSAITVNSPSSLSNTIIEPFNDPAAIGLQWNAAGGLPGLTDLYIALQDAISTISPTTLFMLQGTGKLRQNMAGTQNFQTDPFTIAAYGLSNPTTFFRTLSGRPYVNRTILAPRIEPPSITRTSANSTGSTLWSMLDTSFGTLSQSGFTYNGVSRVFPIVIGEFGSNLTSAADITMMSDLFFYMLNAGNADTGNHANLMSWFWGTWPPNKPIVGGILLPNPYEINWAKINYLAELGLTPWYTDLDRSRASLPLR
;
A
#
# COMPACT_ATOMS: atom_id res chain seq x y z
N MET A 1 25.66 16.97 54.24
CA MET A 1 25.50 18.42 54.40
C MET A 1 24.10 18.69 54.95
N LEU A 2 24.01 18.84 56.27
CA LEU A 2 22.92 19.57 56.93
C LEU A 2 23.14 21.07 56.72
N LEU A 3 22.04 21.85 56.77
CA LEU A 3 21.91 23.33 56.64
C LEU A 3 21.60 23.83 55.22
N LEU A 4 20.31 23.89 54.86
CA LEU A 4 19.67 24.94 54.02
C LEU A 4 18.16 24.68 53.78
N ALA A 5 17.40 24.25 54.80
CA ALA A 5 15.95 23.97 54.70
C ALA A 5 15.11 24.74 55.74
N SER A 6 15.38 26.04 55.93
CA SER A 6 14.62 26.86 56.87
C SER A 6 14.51 28.32 56.42
N ALA A 7 13.73 28.58 55.35
CA ALA A 7 13.24 29.91 55.03
C ALA A 7 12.06 29.93 54.01
N PHE A 8 11.10 28.99 54.04
CA PHE A 8 9.90 29.10 53.17
C PHE A 8 8.63 28.46 53.75
N THR A 9 8.49 28.45 55.08
CA THR A 9 7.29 27.99 55.79
C THR A 9 6.71 29.09 56.69
N SER A 10 6.19 30.16 56.08
CA SER A 10 5.35 31.13 56.78
C SER A 10 4.47 31.93 55.83
N ALA A 11 3.44 31.29 55.26
CA ALA A 11 2.15 31.90 54.94
C ALA A 11 1.31 30.87 54.17
N LEU A 12 0.32 30.28 54.85
CA LEU A 12 -0.87 29.54 54.37
C LEU A 12 -1.11 28.25 55.17
N ALA A 13 -1.18 28.40 56.49
CA ALA A 13 -1.83 27.46 57.39
C ALA A 13 -2.83 28.25 58.26
N ALA A 14 -4.01 28.51 57.67
CA ALA A 14 -5.28 28.88 58.31
C ALA A 14 -6.26 28.85 57.12
N ASP A 15 -7.33 28.07 57.09
CA ASP A 15 -8.38 27.98 58.08
C ASP A 15 -9.32 26.82 57.68
N ARG A 16 -9.70 25.96 58.62
CA ARG A 16 -10.84 25.04 58.51
C ARG A 16 -11.79 25.36 59.66
N SER A 17 -12.89 26.06 59.40
CA SER A 17 -14.17 25.81 60.10
C SER A 17 -15.36 26.51 59.41
N ARG A 18 -16.54 25.90 59.58
CA ARG A 18 -17.82 26.24 58.94
C ARG A 18 -18.45 27.50 59.56
N THR A 19 -19.11 28.35 58.76
CA THR A 19 -20.56 28.69 58.79
C THR A 19 -20.88 30.03 58.10
N ALA A 20 -22.02 30.04 57.40
CA ALA A 20 -22.92 31.16 57.02
C ALA A 20 -22.38 32.38 56.23
N LEU A 21 -23.04 32.61 55.08
CA LEU A 21 -23.02 33.86 54.30
C LEU A 21 -23.36 35.09 55.16
N PRO A 22 -22.73 36.24 54.88
CA PRO A 22 -23.54 37.31 54.30
C PRO A 22 -22.89 38.06 53.13
N LYS A 23 -23.77 38.57 52.28
CA LYS A 23 -23.58 39.42 51.10
C LYS A 23 -22.63 40.60 51.35
N ALA A 24 -21.68 40.79 50.44
CA ALA A 24 -21.67 41.85 49.42
C ALA A 24 -20.26 41.95 48.80
N ALA A 25 -20.07 41.39 47.61
CA ALA A 25 -18.87 41.62 46.80
C ALA A 25 -19.23 42.54 45.63
N SER A 26 -18.47 43.63 45.50
CA SER A 26 -18.44 44.54 44.38
C SER A 26 -18.44 43.81 43.04
N LYS A 27 -19.31 44.22 42.10
CA LYS A 27 -19.34 43.75 40.72
C LYS A 27 -17.96 43.91 40.07
N ALA A 28 -17.18 42.84 40.02
CA ALA A 28 -16.09 42.72 39.07
C ALA A 28 -16.72 42.72 37.65
N SER A 29 -16.14 43.49 36.73
CA SER A 29 -16.53 43.47 35.32
C SER A 29 -16.51 42.03 34.80
N PRO A 30 -17.50 41.59 34.00
CA PRO A 30 -17.50 40.23 33.47
C PRO A 30 -16.25 39.99 32.63
N PRO A 31 -15.61 38.80 32.73
CA PRO A 31 -14.40 38.47 32.00
C PRO A 31 -14.67 38.57 30.49
N GLN A 32 -13.81 39.30 29.77
CA GLN A 32 -14.01 39.56 28.34
C GLN A 32 -13.67 38.36 27.45
N CYS A 33 -13.09 37.30 28.00
CA CYS A 33 -12.77 36.07 27.29
C CYS A 33 -13.03 34.84 28.17
N ILE A 34 -13.37 33.72 27.53
CA ILE A 34 -13.51 32.39 28.11
C ILE A 34 -12.43 31.51 27.48
N VAL A 35 -11.74 30.70 28.29
CA VAL A 35 -10.69 29.79 27.83
C VAL A 35 -10.93 28.39 28.38
N SER A 36 -10.96 27.40 27.51
CA SER A 36 -10.82 25.99 27.90
C SER A 36 -9.44 25.45 27.52
N THR A 37 -8.95 24.48 28.29
CA THR A 37 -7.58 23.99 28.19
C THR A 37 -7.57 22.49 27.94
N ASN A 38 -6.91 22.06 26.86
CA ASN A 38 -6.65 20.65 26.58
C ASN A 38 -5.17 20.37 26.81
N LEU A 39 -4.85 19.36 27.62
CA LEU A 39 -3.49 18.91 27.89
C LEU A 39 -3.21 17.62 27.12
N GLY A 40 -2.06 17.53 26.46
CA GLY A 40 -1.56 16.26 25.92
C GLY A 40 -1.03 15.32 27.03
N PRO A 41 -0.39 14.19 26.69
CA PRO A 41 0.43 13.45 27.65
C PRO A 41 1.76 14.19 27.92
N PRO A 42 2.24 14.27 29.18
CA PRO A 42 3.57 14.79 29.49
C PRO A 42 4.65 13.79 29.06
N TRP A 43 5.81 14.28 28.67
CA TRP A 43 6.99 13.44 28.43
C TRP A 43 8.23 14.07 29.04
N GLN A 44 9.25 13.25 29.28
CA GLN A 44 10.56 13.70 29.74
C GLN A 44 11.56 13.52 28.60
N PRO A 45 12.24 14.57 28.13
CA PRO A 45 13.30 14.42 27.15
C PRO A 45 14.42 13.53 27.72
N PRO A 46 14.98 12.58 26.95
CA PRO A 46 16.09 11.75 27.40
C PRO A 46 17.25 12.61 27.92
N GLY A 47 17.68 12.38 29.16
CA GLY A 47 18.75 13.14 29.82
C GLY A 47 18.34 14.48 30.47
N SER A 48 17.05 14.85 30.47
CA SER A 48 16.54 16.06 31.14
C SER A 48 15.83 15.74 32.47
N PHE A 49 15.86 16.66 33.44
CA PHE A 49 15.06 16.60 34.68
C PHE A 49 13.74 17.39 34.59
N THR A 50 13.43 18.00 33.44
CA THR A 50 12.20 18.75 33.19
C THR A 50 11.22 17.95 32.34
N TYR A 51 9.94 18.08 32.63
CA TYR A 51 8.87 17.48 31.83
C TYR A 51 8.41 18.50 30.78
N ILE A 52 8.09 18.04 29.57
CA ILE A 52 7.43 18.85 28.57
C ILE A 52 5.98 18.40 28.45
N GLN A 53 5.09 19.37 28.33
CA GLN A 53 3.66 19.14 28.20
C GLN A 53 3.08 20.00 27.07
N GLN A 54 2.33 19.38 26.16
CA GLN A 54 1.52 20.12 25.20
C GLN A 54 0.28 20.71 25.86
N ILE A 55 0.02 21.99 25.61
CA ILE A 55 -1.16 22.73 26.05
C ILE A 55 -1.83 23.36 24.83
N THR A 56 -3.12 23.14 24.67
CA THR A 56 -3.97 23.85 23.71
C THR A 56 -5.01 24.68 24.45
N LEU A 57 -5.01 25.99 24.20
CA LEU A 57 -5.97 26.95 24.72
C LEU A 57 -7.04 27.23 23.67
N ASN A 58 -8.30 26.97 23.99
CA ASN A 58 -9.43 27.35 23.17
C ASN A 58 -10.05 28.64 23.74
N ILE A 59 -9.84 29.75 23.05
CA ILE A 59 -10.14 31.11 23.51
C ILE A 59 -11.39 31.61 22.78
N THR A 60 -12.34 32.16 23.54
CA THR A 60 -13.57 32.76 23.02
C THR A 60 -13.74 34.15 23.61
N ASN A 61 -14.02 35.16 22.79
CA ASN A 61 -14.27 36.52 23.26
C ASN A 61 -15.75 36.69 23.65
N ALA A 62 -16.00 36.94 24.94
CA ALA A 62 -17.33 37.18 25.51
C ALA A 62 -17.72 38.67 25.47
N GLY A 63 -16.81 39.55 25.06
CA GLY A 63 -17.05 40.98 24.92
C GLY A 63 -17.86 41.36 23.68
N PRO A 64 -18.43 42.59 23.65
CA PRO A 64 -19.29 43.06 22.57
C PRO A 64 -18.53 43.54 21.32
N SER A 65 -17.19 43.62 21.37
CA SER A 65 -16.35 44.15 20.30
C SER A 65 -15.34 43.10 19.83
N ILE A 66 -15.01 43.12 18.54
CA ILE A 66 -13.99 42.25 17.94
C ILE A 66 -12.62 42.58 18.54
N VAL A 67 -11.81 41.57 18.84
CA VAL A 67 -10.39 41.73 19.17
C VAL A 67 -9.56 41.37 17.94
N PRO A 68 -9.09 42.35 17.15
CA PRO A 68 -8.30 42.08 15.97
C PRO A 68 -6.91 41.58 16.35
N VAL A 69 -6.28 40.82 15.45
CA VAL A 69 -4.83 40.60 15.54
C VAL A 69 -4.08 41.85 15.07
N PRO A 70 -2.89 42.14 15.64
CA PRO A 70 -2.28 41.40 16.73
C PRO A 70 -2.90 41.71 18.10
N TYR A 71 -3.06 40.69 18.94
CA TYR A 71 -3.39 40.88 20.36
C TYR A 71 -2.38 40.16 21.25
N SER A 72 -2.18 40.66 22.46
CA SER A 72 -1.26 40.06 23.42
C SER A 72 -1.95 38.92 24.16
N LEU A 73 -1.32 37.75 24.22
CA LEU A 73 -1.72 36.61 25.03
C LEU A 73 -0.67 36.39 26.13
N ALA A 74 -1.12 36.19 27.36
CA ALA A 74 -0.25 35.80 28.48
C ALA A 74 -0.88 34.64 29.25
N VAL A 75 -0.07 33.62 29.55
CA VAL A 75 -0.46 32.36 30.18
C VAL A 75 0.46 32.13 31.37
N GLY A 76 -0.11 31.96 32.56
CA GLY A 76 0.63 31.83 33.80
C GLY A 76 0.40 30.51 34.51
N ASN A 77 1.48 29.91 35.01
CA ASN A 77 1.50 28.86 36.00
C ASN A 77 2.86 28.89 36.74
N PRO A 78 2.88 28.87 38.08
CA PRO A 78 4.13 28.90 38.86
C PRO A 78 5.15 27.79 38.54
N GLY A 79 4.69 26.66 37.99
CA GLY A 79 5.54 25.54 37.57
C GLY A 79 6.14 25.68 36.17
N TYR A 80 5.75 26.70 35.39
CA TYR A 80 6.32 26.93 34.07
C TYR A 80 7.74 27.47 34.18
N THR A 81 8.67 26.78 33.54
CA THR A 81 10.10 27.15 33.49
C THR A 81 10.51 27.75 32.15
N GLY A 82 9.67 27.59 31.13
CA GLY A 82 9.83 28.15 29.79
C GLY A 82 8.85 27.50 28.82
N ALA A 83 8.78 27.98 27.58
CA ALA A 83 8.08 27.29 26.51
C ALA A 83 9.09 26.71 25.51
N ALA A 84 8.90 25.43 25.18
CA ALA A 84 9.75 24.74 24.21
C ALA A 84 9.33 25.06 22.77
N GLN A 85 8.05 25.33 22.54
CA GLN A 85 7.49 25.65 21.21
C GLN A 85 6.12 26.32 21.36
N ALA A 86 5.72 27.14 20.39
CA ALA A 86 4.36 27.68 20.32
C ALA A 86 3.80 27.63 18.90
N PHE A 87 2.49 27.42 18.79
CA PHE A 87 1.75 27.32 17.54
C PHE A 87 0.75 28.47 17.48
N GLN A 88 0.84 29.27 16.41
CA GLN A 88 -0.01 30.45 16.19
C GLN A 88 0.15 31.57 17.23
N TRP A 89 1.20 31.50 18.04
CA TRP A 89 1.56 32.47 19.07
C TRP A 89 3.06 32.74 19.05
N ILE A 90 3.43 34.00 18.89
CA ILE A 90 4.83 34.43 18.90
C ILE A 90 5.17 34.83 20.33
N ILE A 91 5.91 33.97 21.03
CA ILE A 91 6.35 34.23 22.41
C ILE A 91 7.36 35.38 22.43
N GLN A 92 7.17 36.31 23.37
CA GLN A 92 8.00 37.51 23.56
C GLN A 92 8.68 37.56 24.93
N SER A 93 8.10 36.93 25.97
CA SER A 93 8.70 36.89 27.32
C SER A 93 8.28 35.63 28.07
N GLU A 94 9.25 35.03 28.77
CA GLU A 94 9.10 33.86 29.65
C GLU A 94 9.74 34.20 30.99
N ALA A 95 8.96 34.73 31.93
CA ALA A 95 9.49 35.21 33.21
C ALA A 95 8.52 34.93 34.36
N GLY A 96 9.03 34.40 35.47
CA GLY A 96 8.28 34.22 36.71
C GLY A 96 7.05 33.30 36.58
N GLY A 97 7.13 32.26 35.75
CA GLY A 97 6.02 31.35 35.48
C GLY A 97 4.95 31.92 34.53
N ILE A 98 5.24 33.02 33.85
CA ILE A 98 4.35 33.64 32.85
C ILE A 98 5.02 33.60 31.48
N ILE A 99 4.32 33.01 30.52
CA ILE A 99 4.68 32.99 29.11
C ILE A 99 3.75 33.99 28.41
N SER A 100 4.31 34.97 27.72
CA SER A 100 3.56 36.05 27.09
C SER A 100 4.09 36.35 25.68
N GLY A 101 3.20 36.78 24.78
CA GLY A 101 3.55 37.03 23.39
C GLY A 101 2.38 37.52 22.56
N ALA A 102 2.59 37.69 21.25
CA ALA A 102 1.58 38.20 20.33
C ALA A 102 0.98 37.10 19.46
N VAL A 103 -0.35 37.07 19.36
CA VAL A 103 -1.07 36.29 18.34
C VAL A 103 -1.30 37.21 17.15
N VAL A 104 -0.69 36.90 16.00
CA VAL A 104 -0.58 37.84 14.86
C VAL A 104 -1.33 37.38 13.60
N ASN A 105 -1.84 36.15 13.57
CA ASN A 105 -2.39 35.54 12.36
C ASN A 105 -3.87 35.93 12.14
N TYR A 106 -4.24 36.43 10.96
CA TYR A 106 -5.59 36.96 10.67
C TYR A 106 -6.76 35.99 10.96
N PRO A 107 -6.66 34.66 10.70
CA PRO A 107 -7.70 33.70 11.09
C PRO A 107 -7.90 33.57 12.62
N GLN A 108 -6.98 34.10 13.42
CA GLN A 108 -7.02 34.07 14.89
C GLN A 108 -7.70 35.30 15.51
N VAL A 109 -8.36 36.15 14.71
CA VAL A 109 -9.20 37.25 15.21
C VAL A 109 -10.31 36.70 16.12
N LEU A 110 -10.43 37.23 17.33
CA LEU A 110 -11.51 36.85 18.24
C LEU A 110 -12.76 37.69 17.95
N GLN A 111 -13.78 37.06 17.39
CA GLN A 111 -15.05 37.68 17.07
C GLN A 111 -15.82 38.03 18.35
N ALA A 112 -16.60 39.11 18.29
CA ALA A 112 -17.44 39.52 19.41
C ALA A 112 -18.51 38.47 19.76
N ALA A 113 -18.96 38.46 21.02
CA ALA A 113 -20.10 37.69 21.49
C ALA A 113 -20.01 36.18 21.17
N GLN A 114 -18.84 35.59 21.38
CA GLN A 114 -18.58 34.15 21.31
C GLN A 114 -18.81 33.50 19.93
N LYS A 115 -18.75 34.28 18.85
CA LYS A 115 -19.02 33.78 17.49
C LYS A 115 -17.96 32.84 16.94
N ASN A 116 -16.78 32.77 17.55
CA ASN A 116 -15.74 31.82 17.19
C ASN A 116 -14.89 31.40 18.39
N VAL A 117 -14.22 30.26 18.22
CA VAL A 117 -13.20 29.73 19.12
C VAL A 117 -11.85 29.78 18.40
N VAL A 118 -10.85 30.33 19.08
CA VAL A 118 -9.47 30.45 18.59
C VAL A 118 -8.60 29.51 19.39
N SER A 119 -7.93 28.57 18.72
CA SER A 119 -7.08 27.57 19.36
C SER A 119 -5.61 27.97 19.25
N VAL A 120 -4.98 28.19 20.41
CA VAL A 120 -3.55 28.51 20.53
C VAL A 120 -2.84 27.39 21.27
N GLY A 121 -1.86 26.76 20.63
CA GLY A 121 -1.09 25.65 21.20
C GLY A 121 0.31 26.08 21.64
N PHE A 122 0.86 25.46 22.68
CA PHE A 122 2.29 25.58 23.04
C PHE A 122 2.77 24.38 23.84
N LEU A 123 4.08 24.10 23.77
CA LEU A 123 4.77 23.14 24.61
C LEU A 123 5.40 23.87 25.78
N VAL A 124 5.11 23.45 27.00
CA VAL A 124 5.64 24.08 28.22
C VAL A 124 6.62 23.15 28.93
N SER A 125 7.72 23.71 29.41
CA SER A 125 8.66 23.01 30.28
C SER A 125 8.25 23.19 31.75
N LEU A 126 8.19 22.09 32.49
CA LEU A 126 7.67 22.01 33.84
C LEU A 126 8.69 21.41 34.80
N LEU A 127 8.69 21.92 36.03
CA LEU A 127 9.35 21.24 37.14
C LEU A 127 8.59 19.97 37.53
N PRO A 128 9.29 18.91 37.97
CA PRO A 128 8.65 17.71 38.52
C PRO A 128 7.61 18.05 39.61
N GLY A 129 6.49 17.34 39.61
CA GLY A 129 5.41 17.49 40.61
C GLY A 129 4.48 18.71 40.43
N HIS A 130 4.63 19.50 39.36
CA HIS A 130 3.78 20.67 39.10
C HIS A 130 2.70 20.37 38.04
N SER A 131 1.47 20.87 38.25
CA SER A 131 0.40 20.79 37.25
C SER A 131 0.75 21.67 36.06
N ALA A 132 0.50 21.17 34.86
CA ALA A 132 0.66 21.93 33.62
C ALA A 132 -0.52 22.86 33.31
N ALA A 133 -1.63 22.76 34.05
CA ALA A 133 -2.83 23.49 33.71
C ALA A 133 -2.64 25.00 33.99
N PRO A 134 -2.95 25.92 33.05
CA PRO A 134 -2.85 27.35 33.29
C PRO A 134 -3.69 27.78 34.51
N VAL A 135 -3.10 28.56 35.41
CA VAL A 135 -3.83 29.16 36.55
C VAL A 135 -4.26 30.60 36.27
N GLY A 136 -3.80 31.18 35.16
CA GLY A 136 -4.26 32.46 34.64
C GLY A 136 -4.00 32.62 33.16
N VAL A 137 -4.98 33.15 32.42
CA VAL A 137 -4.85 33.55 31.02
C VAL A 137 -5.34 34.99 30.86
N ARG A 138 -4.61 35.80 30.10
CA ARG A 138 -4.96 37.19 29.78
C ARG A 138 -4.89 37.45 28.29
N VAL A 139 -5.90 38.14 27.76
CA VAL A 139 -5.92 38.69 26.39
C VAL A 139 -5.91 40.21 26.50
N ASN A 140 -4.95 40.88 25.85
CA ASN A 140 -4.73 42.34 25.97
C ASN A 140 -4.67 42.84 27.43
N GLY A 141 -4.05 42.05 28.30
CA GLY A 141 -3.95 42.32 29.74
C GLY A 141 -5.22 42.04 30.55
N VAL A 142 -6.36 41.81 29.90
CA VAL A 142 -7.65 41.51 30.53
C VAL A 142 -7.73 40.02 30.89
N PRO A 143 -8.07 39.65 32.14
CA PRO A 143 -8.15 38.25 32.55
C PRO A 143 -9.33 37.53 31.88
N CYS A 144 -9.08 36.30 31.45
CA CYS A 144 -10.09 35.39 30.93
C CYS A 144 -10.67 34.51 32.04
N PHE A 145 -11.91 34.08 31.85
CA PHE A 145 -12.53 33.02 32.64
C PHE A 145 -12.02 31.65 32.16
N LEU A 146 -11.44 30.86 33.06
CA LEU A 146 -11.00 29.51 32.75
C LEU A 146 -12.17 28.53 32.93
N ALA A 147 -12.73 28.03 31.83
CA ALA A 147 -13.82 27.07 31.81
C ALA A 147 -13.27 25.64 31.70
N GLY A 148 -13.48 24.83 32.74
CA GLY A 148 -13.13 23.40 32.71
C GLY A 148 -11.64 23.11 32.66
N VAL A 149 -10.88 23.64 33.62
CA VAL A 149 -9.45 23.32 33.76
C VAL A 149 -9.29 21.85 34.10
N GLN A 150 -8.83 21.03 33.15
CA GLN A 150 -8.40 19.66 33.45
C GLN A 150 -7.11 19.73 34.28
N ASN A 151 -7.24 19.53 35.59
CA ASN A 151 -6.09 19.40 36.48
C ASN A 151 -5.53 17.98 36.35
N LEU A 152 -4.50 17.81 35.53
CA LEU A 152 -3.55 16.71 35.71
C LEU A 152 -2.56 17.16 36.78
N THR A 153 -2.89 16.92 38.06
CA THR A 153 -1.84 16.81 39.07
C THR A 153 -1.00 15.60 38.71
N ILE A 154 0.33 15.78 38.63
CA ILE A 154 1.28 14.68 38.68
C ILE A 154 1.08 14.02 40.06
N ALA A 155 0.14 13.09 40.15
CA ALA A 155 0.25 12.05 41.15
C ALA A 155 1.60 11.39 40.87
N ASN A 156 2.38 11.14 41.93
CA ASN A 156 3.44 10.15 41.87
C ASN A 156 2.81 8.83 41.42
N GLN A 157 2.66 8.66 40.11
CA GLN A 157 2.34 7.40 39.48
C GLN A 157 3.68 6.75 39.20
N PRO A 158 3.84 5.50 39.64
CA PRO A 158 5.12 4.88 39.86
C PRO A 158 5.80 4.63 38.51
N ALA A 159 6.98 5.21 38.32
CA ALA A 159 7.95 4.73 37.33
C ALA A 159 8.54 3.36 37.75
N GLN A 160 7.74 2.45 38.33
CA GLN A 160 8.28 1.21 38.90
C GLN A 160 7.27 0.07 39.19
N ALA A 161 6.01 0.12 38.73
CA ALA A 161 5.03 -0.92 39.09
C ALA A 161 4.43 -1.75 37.94
N GLU A 162 4.64 -1.42 36.66
CA GLU A 162 4.31 -2.32 35.53
C GLU A 162 5.53 -2.79 34.72
N GLU A 163 6.73 -2.28 35.01
CA GLU A 163 7.99 -2.83 34.45
C GLU A 163 8.41 -4.16 35.11
N SER A 164 7.71 -4.59 36.16
CA SER A 164 8.06 -5.81 36.93
C SER A 164 7.49 -7.12 36.37
N ASN A 165 6.77 -7.09 35.23
CA ASN A 165 6.06 -8.26 34.69
C ASN A 165 6.37 -8.59 33.21
N LEU A 166 7.39 -7.98 32.58
CA LEU A 166 7.83 -8.45 31.25
C LEU A 166 8.52 -9.80 31.41
N ASN A 167 7.89 -10.87 30.91
CA ASN A 167 8.54 -12.17 30.87
C ASN A 167 9.71 -12.10 29.88
N PRO A 168 10.83 -12.80 30.14
CA PRO A 168 11.85 -13.00 29.12
C PRO A 168 11.26 -13.63 27.86
N LEU A 169 11.80 -13.28 26.69
CA LEU A 169 11.47 -14.00 25.46
C LEU A 169 11.91 -15.46 25.61
N SER A 170 11.08 -16.37 25.12
CA SER A 170 11.39 -17.79 25.17
C SER A 170 10.78 -18.53 23.97
N THR A 171 11.03 -19.83 23.88
CA THR A 171 10.48 -20.72 22.87
C THR A 171 9.79 -21.89 23.54
N ASP A 172 8.66 -22.27 22.98
CA ASP A 172 7.89 -23.43 23.41
C ASP A 172 7.28 -24.12 22.19
N SER A 173 7.54 -25.43 22.06
CA SER A 173 6.85 -26.31 21.11
C SER A 173 6.83 -25.77 19.67
N GLY A 174 7.97 -25.28 19.18
CA GLY A 174 8.10 -24.74 17.83
C GLY A 174 7.60 -23.30 17.65
N LYS A 175 7.32 -22.58 18.73
CA LYS A 175 6.83 -21.20 18.71
C LYS A 175 7.73 -20.28 19.53
N ILE A 176 7.75 -19.00 19.18
CA ILE A 176 8.32 -17.94 20.01
C ILE A 176 7.24 -17.46 20.96
N ILE A 177 7.59 -17.29 22.23
CA ILE A 177 6.73 -16.74 23.28
C ILE A 177 7.23 -15.34 23.63
N GLY A 178 6.35 -14.36 23.43
CA GLY A 178 6.61 -12.94 23.69
C GLY A 178 6.64 -12.61 25.18
N ASN A 179 7.02 -11.37 25.49
CA ASN A 179 7.09 -10.89 26.88
C ASN A 179 5.71 -10.88 27.58
N ASP A 180 4.63 -10.91 26.81
CA ASP A 180 3.24 -11.00 27.27
C ASP A 180 2.78 -12.45 27.54
N GLY A 181 3.64 -13.44 27.30
CA GLY A 181 3.35 -14.86 27.46
C GLY A 181 2.57 -15.49 26.32
N ASN A 182 2.26 -14.75 25.25
CA ASN A 182 1.57 -15.27 24.07
C ASN A 182 2.56 -15.65 22.95
N GLU A 183 2.06 -16.38 21.94
CA GLU A 183 2.83 -16.63 20.72
C GLU A 183 3.20 -15.30 20.04
N LEU A 184 4.50 -15.03 19.94
CA LEU A 184 5.05 -13.91 19.20
C LEU A 184 5.31 -14.32 17.75
N ARG A 185 4.73 -13.57 16.81
CA ARG A 185 5.02 -13.67 15.38
C ARG A 185 5.82 -12.46 14.95
N LEU A 186 6.99 -12.69 14.38
CA LEU A 186 7.87 -11.64 13.89
C LEU A 186 7.51 -11.33 12.43
N HIS A 187 6.90 -10.17 12.23
CA HIS A 187 6.71 -9.56 10.91
C HIS A 187 7.89 -8.61 10.71
N GLY A 188 8.97 -9.16 10.18
CA GLY A 188 10.27 -8.53 10.16
C GLY A 188 10.61 -7.85 8.83
N VAL A 189 11.43 -6.81 8.90
CA VAL A 189 12.13 -6.24 7.75
C VAL A 189 13.62 -6.07 8.08
N ASN A 190 14.49 -6.36 7.13
CA ASN A 190 15.91 -6.03 7.21
C ASN A 190 16.13 -4.57 6.86
N TYR A 191 16.91 -3.84 7.67
CA TYR A 191 17.35 -2.49 7.35
C TYR A 191 18.87 -2.40 7.54
N PHE A 192 19.65 -2.42 6.46
CA PHE A 192 21.12 -2.41 6.51
C PHE A 192 21.73 -0.99 6.41
N GLY A 193 23.02 -0.86 6.72
CA GLY A 193 23.82 0.38 6.69
C GLY A 193 24.81 0.55 7.86
N PHE A 194 24.69 -0.27 8.92
CA PHE A 194 25.70 -0.34 9.98
C PHE A 194 26.84 -1.32 9.67
N ASP A 195 26.79 -1.97 8.51
CA ASP A 195 27.65 -3.02 8.01
C ASP A 195 28.45 -2.61 6.76
N ASP A 196 28.16 -1.45 6.16
CA ASP A 196 28.74 -0.99 4.90
C ASP A 196 29.56 0.31 5.02
N ALA A 197 30.06 0.59 6.22
CA ALA A 197 30.75 1.81 6.60
C ALA A 197 29.92 3.12 6.54
N ASN A 198 28.58 3.07 6.39
CA ASN A 198 27.76 4.29 6.51
C ASN A 198 27.55 4.76 7.94
N THR A 199 27.81 3.94 8.95
CA THR A 199 27.69 4.28 10.38
C THR A 199 26.27 4.67 10.82
N MET A 200 25.27 4.34 10.00
CA MET A 200 23.84 4.51 10.22
C MET A 200 23.11 3.78 9.08
N PHE A 201 21.84 3.45 9.28
CA PHE A 201 20.98 2.94 8.22
C PHE A 201 21.06 3.74 6.91
N ASP A 202 21.05 3.03 5.79
CA ASP A 202 21.12 3.64 4.48
C ASP A 202 19.84 4.41 4.13
N GLY A 203 19.98 5.34 3.17
CA GLY A 203 18.83 6.04 2.60
C GLY A 203 18.46 7.33 3.28
N LEU A 204 19.04 7.65 4.43
CA LEU A 204 18.85 8.96 5.08
C LEU A 204 19.35 10.14 4.23
N TRP A 205 20.15 9.89 3.18
CA TRP A 205 20.54 10.88 2.17
C TRP A 205 19.62 10.90 0.93
N GLY A 206 18.72 9.93 0.81
CA GLY A 206 17.82 9.75 -0.32
C GLY A 206 16.54 10.58 -0.17
N GLY A 207 15.81 10.76 -1.28
CA GLY A 207 14.55 11.53 -1.31
C GLY A 207 14.73 13.05 -1.17
N SER A 208 13.60 13.76 -1.10
CA SER A 208 13.54 15.25 -1.11
C SER A 208 13.22 15.90 0.23
N ASP A 209 12.77 15.11 1.22
CA ASP A 209 12.22 15.60 2.47
C ASP A 209 12.34 14.56 3.60
N SER A 210 11.87 14.92 4.79
CA SER A 210 11.93 14.08 5.99
C SER A 210 11.25 12.70 5.86
N LEU A 211 10.44 12.45 4.81
CA LEU A 211 9.81 11.14 4.59
C LEU A 211 10.83 10.03 4.32
N ALA A 212 11.95 10.37 3.70
CA ALA A 212 13.10 9.50 3.45
C ALA A 212 14.36 9.94 4.21
N GLN A 213 14.46 11.21 4.60
CA GLN A 213 15.67 11.76 5.21
C GLN A 213 15.68 11.73 6.74
N ASP A 214 14.54 11.54 7.41
CA ASP A 214 14.47 11.51 8.88
C ASP A 214 14.28 10.08 9.41
N TRP A 215 15.15 9.67 10.31
CA TRP A 215 15.12 8.35 10.94
C TRP A 215 13.79 8.06 11.66
N ALA A 216 13.32 8.98 12.50
CA ALA A 216 12.08 8.76 13.26
C ALA A 216 10.85 8.66 12.34
N THR A 217 10.83 9.41 11.25
CA THR A 217 9.80 9.29 10.22
C THR A 217 9.81 7.92 9.54
N ILE A 218 10.99 7.38 9.19
CA ILE A 218 11.10 6.03 8.60
C ILE A 218 10.62 4.96 9.58
N VAL A 219 10.99 5.04 10.86
CA VAL A 219 10.49 4.11 11.88
C VAL A 219 8.96 4.13 11.93
N TYR A 220 8.37 5.32 11.89
CA TYR A 220 6.91 5.43 11.89
C TYR A 220 6.28 4.81 10.63
N ARG A 221 6.90 4.96 9.46
CA ARG A 221 6.47 4.29 8.22
C ARG A 221 6.50 2.75 8.36
N ILE A 222 7.59 2.20 8.92
CA ILE A 222 7.74 0.76 9.17
C ILE A 222 6.63 0.25 10.10
N GLN A 223 6.33 0.96 11.19
CA GLN A 223 5.24 0.61 12.12
C GLN A 223 3.87 0.62 11.42
N LEU A 224 3.60 1.67 10.65
CA LEU A 224 2.32 1.83 9.94
C LEU A 224 2.10 0.76 8.87
N LEU A 225 3.16 0.21 8.28
CA LEU A 225 3.06 -0.94 7.36
C LEU A 225 2.80 -2.27 8.08
N GLY A 226 2.88 -2.31 9.41
CA GLY A 226 2.57 -3.50 10.21
C GLY A 226 3.76 -4.32 10.66
N PHE A 227 4.98 -3.85 10.38
CA PHE A 227 6.18 -4.52 10.86
C PHE A 227 6.30 -4.33 12.36
N ASN A 228 6.56 -5.42 13.07
CA ASN A 228 6.80 -5.41 14.51
C ASN A 228 8.23 -5.83 14.86
N ALA A 229 9.07 -6.13 13.87
CA ALA A 229 10.46 -6.47 14.06
C ALA A 229 11.36 -5.84 12.99
N VAL A 230 12.58 -5.49 13.37
CA VAL A 230 13.64 -5.02 12.45
C VAL A 230 14.90 -5.83 12.69
N ARG A 231 15.46 -6.43 11.63
CA ARG A 231 16.80 -7.02 11.64
C ARG A 231 17.80 -5.96 11.20
N ILE A 232 18.83 -5.74 12.01
CA ILE A 232 19.86 -4.71 11.81
C ILE A 232 21.20 -5.41 11.53
N PRO A 233 21.56 -5.58 10.25
CA PRO A 233 22.93 -5.92 9.87
C PRO A 233 23.92 -4.87 10.37
N PHE A 234 24.99 -5.32 11.02
CA PHE A 234 26.11 -4.48 11.46
C PHE A 234 27.45 -5.22 11.38
N SER A 235 28.55 -4.44 11.34
CA SER A 235 29.90 -4.97 11.57
C SER A 235 30.52 -4.34 12.81
N PHE A 236 31.16 -5.12 13.68
CA PHE A 236 31.93 -4.61 14.82
C PHE A 236 33.05 -3.68 14.37
N LYS A 237 33.57 -3.89 13.16
CA LYS A 237 34.52 -3.00 12.52
C LYS A 237 33.93 -1.61 12.28
N ASP A 238 32.74 -1.50 11.71
CA ASP A 238 32.11 -0.20 11.43
C ASP A 238 31.56 0.46 12.69
N LEU A 239 31.20 -0.31 13.72
CA LEU A 239 30.86 0.24 15.04
C LEU A 239 32.04 0.98 15.70
N GLN A 240 33.28 0.68 15.30
CA GLN A 240 34.49 1.40 15.73
C GLN A 240 34.78 2.64 14.88
N ALA A 241 34.13 2.80 13.72
CA ALA A 241 34.35 3.95 12.86
C ALA A 241 33.79 5.23 13.51
N SER A 242 34.36 6.37 13.14
CA SER A 242 33.81 7.67 13.55
C SER A 242 32.44 7.89 12.88
N PRO A 243 31.41 8.33 13.63
CA PRO A 243 30.07 8.46 13.10
C PRO A 243 29.99 9.55 12.02
N LYS A 244 29.47 9.22 10.83
CA LYS A 244 29.14 10.20 9.80
C LYS A 244 27.99 11.09 10.28
N SER A 245 27.97 12.35 9.81
CA SER A 245 26.84 13.24 10.08
C SER A 245 25.70 12.96 9.10
N PHE A 246 24.51 12.70 9.65
CA PHE A 246 23.25 12.62 8.90
C PHE A 246 22.33 13.81 9.21
N SER A 247 22.81 14.76 10.00
CA SER A 247 22.11 16.02 10.25
C SER A 247 22.23 16.91 9.01
N GLN A 248 21.09 17.21 8.40
CA GLN A 248 21.02 17.97 7.16
C GLN A 248 19.73 18.79 7.08
N SER A 249 19.77 19.88 6.32
CA SER A 249 18.57 20.64 6.01
C SER A 249 17.57 19.75 5.28
N CYS A 250 16.35 19.69 5.78
CA CYS A 250 15.29 18.89 5.18
C CYS A 250 13.94 19.58 5.33
N THR A 251 13.06 19.35 4.35
CA THR A 251 11.67 19.78 4.44
C THR A 251 10.94 18.82 5.36
N GLN A 252 10.33 19.32 6.43
CA GLN A 252 9.54 18.50 7.35
C GLN A 252 8.17 18.19 6.72
N VAL A 253 7.74 16.93 6.80
CA VAL A 253 6.42 16.49 6.31
C VAL A 253 5.44 16.34 7.46
N SER A 254 4.16 16.56 7.17
CA SER A 254 3.10 16.36 8.16
C SER A 254 2.91 14.87 8.49
N ASN A 255 2.42 14.55 9.70
CA ASN A 255 2.03 13.17 10.04
C ASN A 255 1.03 12.59 9.03
N SER A 256 0.10 13.39 8.53
CA SER A 256 -0.83 12.98 7.46
C SER A 256 -0.12 12.59 6.17
N ALA A 257 0.96 13.28 5.81
CA ALA A 257 1.77 12.91 4.65
C ALA A 257 2.55 11.60 4.88
N VAL A 258 3.07 11.39 6.09
CA VAL A 258 3.69 10.11 6.46
C VAL A 258 2.68 8.98 6.35
N VAL A 259 1.51 9.13 6.97
CA VAL A 259 0.40 8.17 6.91
C VAL A 259 0.00 7.87 5.47
N SER A 260 -0.19 8.91 4.65
CA SER A 260 -0.53 8.76 3.23
C SER A 260 0.54 7.99 2.45
N SER A 261 1.83 8.16 2.76
CA SER A 261 2.93 7.47 2.05
C SER A 261 2.95 5.95 2.25
N VAL A 262 2.32 5.47 3.33
CA VAL A 262 2.23 4.06 3.72
C VAL A 262 0.78 3.59 3.80
N THR A 263 -0.10 4.25 3.05
CA THR A 263 -1.45 3.77 2.79
C THR A 263 -1.52 3.28 1.36
N ASN A 264 -1.89 2.03 1.16
CA ASN A 264 -1.95 1.46 -0.18
C ASN A 264 -2.99 2.23 -0.99
N PRO A 265 -2.60 2.92 -2.09
CA PRO A 265 -3.52 3.76 -2.85
C PRO A 265 -4.61 2.95 -3.56
N TYR A 266 -4.47 1.62 -3.65
CA TYR A 266 -5.44 0.70 -4.24
C TYR A 266 -6.37 0.06 -3.19
N GLN A 267 -6.13 0.30 -1.90
CA GLN A 267 -6.95 -0.21 -0.80
C GLN A 267 -7.43 0.97 0.04
N GLY A 268 -8.75 1.18 0.12
CA GLY A 268 -9.31 2.19 1.01
C GLY A 268 -8.97 1.89 2.48
N THR A 269 -8.91 2.93 3.31
CA THR A 269 -8.78 2.76 4.75
C THR A 269 -10.07 2.14 5.31
N ALA A 270 -9.93 1.07 6.08
CA ALA A 270 -11.05 0.44 6.76
C ALA A 270 -11.80 1.45 7.65
N SER A 271 -13.13 1.37 7.63
CA SER A 271 -14.00 2.33 8.30
C SER A 271 -13.74 2.37 9.81
N GLY A 272 -13.61 3.57 10.37
CA GLY A 272 -13.36 3.79 11.81
C GLY A 272 -11.91 3.58 12.25
N VAL A 273 -10.99 3.31 11.31
CA VAL A 273 -9.58 3.09 11.60
C VAL A 273 -8.82 4.39 11.45
N THR A 274 -8.06 4.75 12.48
CA THR A 274 -7.17 5.91 12.46
C THR A 274 -5.73 5.43 12.56
N ALA A 275 -4.83 6.09 11.85
CA ALA A 275 -3.42 5.79 11.96
C ALA A 275 -2.97 6.02 13.41
N PRO A 276 -2.28 5.07 14.05
CA PRO A 276 -1.69 5.29 15.35
C PRO A 276 -0.79 6.52 15.32
N ASN A 277 -0.81 7.33 16.37
CA ASN A 277 0.17 8.42 16.48
C ASN A 277 1.59 7.84 16.51
N PRO A 278 2.60 8.58 16.01
CA PRO A 278 3.98 8.15 16.15
C PRO A 278 4.29 7.89 17.62
N PHE A 279 4.84 6.71 17.93
CA PHE A 279 5.12 6.30 19.30
C PHE A 279 6.18 7.21 19.96
N TYR A 280 7.15 7.67 19.17
CA TYR A 280 8.25 8.50 19.63
C TYR A 280 8.64 9.50 18.55
N GLN A 281 8.73 10.78 18.91
CA GLN A 281 9.29 11.83 18.07
C GLN A 281 10.45 12.45 18.85
N PRO A 282 11.71 12.15 18.50
CA PRO A 282 12.84 12.77 19.15
C PRO A 282 12.81 14.29 18.92
N PRO A 283 13.36 15.11 19.84
CA PRO A 283 13.38 16.56 19.67
C PRO A 283 14.04 16.94 18.35
N GLN A 284 13.25 17.52 17.43
CA GLN A 284 13.74 17.93 16.11
C GLN A 284 14.00 19.44 16.10
N GLN A 285 15.17 19.82 15.57
CA GLN A 285 15.39 21.20 15.15
C GLN A 285 14.57 21.49 13.89
N SER A 286 13.78 22.57 13.91
CA SER A 286 12.97 22.96 12.75
C SER A 286 13.84 23.10 11.49
N GLY A 287 13.42 22.43 10.41
CA GLY A 287 14.10 22.43 9.10
C GLY A 287 15.37 21.59 9.01
N VAL A 288 15.71 20.80 10.04
CA VAL A 288 16.90 19.93 10.05
C VAL A 288 16.54 18.53 10.54
N CYS A 289 16.83 17.52 9.72
CA CYS A 289 16.58 16.11 10.05
C CYS A 289 17.72 15.55 10.92
N ASN A 290 17.44 14.53 11.72
CA ASN A 290 18.45 13.73 12.43
C ASN A 290 19.43 14.48 13.35
N THR A 291 19.06 15.64 13.89
CA THR A 291 19.92 16.40 14.84
C THR A 291 20.09 15.69 16.20
N TYR A 292 19.19 14.75 16.49
CA TYR A 292 19.16 13.96 17.72
C TYR A 292 19.98 12.66 17.64
N LEU A 293 20.53 12.30 16.47
CA LEU A 293 21.36 11.10 16.36
C LEU A 293 22.68 11.30 17.11
N PRO A 294 23.13 10.34 17.94
CA PRO A 294 24.43 10.43 18.60
C PRO A 294 25.56 10.62 17.58
N THR A 295 26.52 11.48 17.95
CA THR A 295 27.69 11.84 17.13
C THR A 295 29.01 11.53 17.85
N ASP A 296 28.94 10.93 19.02
CA ASP A 296 30.08 10.56 19.86
C ASP A 296 30.74 9.24 19.40
N SER A 297 29.95 8.23 19.04
CA SER A 297 30.45 7.01 18.41
C SER A 297 29.38 6.28 17.60
N THR A 298 29.79 5.50 16.61
CA THR A 298 28.88 4.63 15.84
C THR A 298 28.25 3.55 16.72
N PHE A 299 29.02 2.99 17.67
CA PHE A 299 28.50 2.07 18.69
C PHE A 299 27.35 2.68 19.50
N ASN A 300 27.51 3.89 20.06
CA ASN A 300 26.44 4.54 20.83
C ASN A 300 25.26 4.92 19.95
N ARG A 301 25.49 5.22 18.67
CA ARG A 301 24.41 5.43 17.70
C ARG A 301 23.61 4.15 17.46
N LEU A 302 24.26 2.99 17.26
CA LEU A 302 23.55 1.70 17.16
C LEU A 302 22.72 1.45 18.42
N VAL A 303 23.32 1.62 19.60
CA VAL A 303 22.61 1.45 20.88
C VAL A 303 21.39 2.38 20.97
N TYR A 304 21.53 3.65 20.58
CA TYR A 304 20.43 4.61 20.56
C TYR A 304 19.29 4.22 19.61
N VAL A 305 19.60 3.82 18.37
CA VAL A 305 18.55 3.46 17.40
C VAL A 305 17.85 2.16 17.79
N THR A 306 18.59 1.19 18.34
CA THR A 306 18.01 -0.04 18.88
C THR A 306 17.07 0.26 20.05
N LYS A 307 17.50 1.07 21.04
CA LYS A 307 16.62 1.52 22.13
C LYS A 307 15.41 2.29 21.60
N SER A 308 15.57 3.11 20.58
CA SER A 308 14.46 3.86 19.98
C SER A 308 13.43 2.93 19.34
N LEU A 309 13.86 1.91 18.61
CA LEU A 309 12.98 0.90 18.00
C LEU A 309 12.25 0.07 19.06
N THR A 310 12.96 -0.45 20.06
CA THR A 310 12.36 -1.29 21.11
C THR A 310 11.36 -0.53 21.96
N ASN A 311 11.68 0.72 22.31
CA ASN A 311 10.74 1.60 22.97
C ASN A 311 9.55 1.89 22.06
N ALA A 312 9.75 2.06 20.74
CA ALA A 312 8.66 2.14 19.75
C ALA A 312 7.85 0.83 19.58
N GLY A 313 8.11 -0.21 20.37
CA GLY A 313 7.35 -1.45 20.32
C GLY A 313 7.86 -2.46 19.30
N ILE A 314 8.97 -2.17 18.61
CA ILE A 314 9.57 -3.02 17.59
C ILE A 314 10.61 -3.95 18.23
N TYR A 315 10.52 -5.26 17.97
CA TYR A 315 11.57 -6.21 18.33
C TYR A 315 12.80 -6.01 17.44
N VAL A 316 14.01 -6.10 18.00
CA VAL A 316 15.23 -5.85 17.23
C VAL A 316 16.09 -7.11 17.20
N LEU A 317 16.35 -7.61 15.99
CA LEU A 317 17.33 -8.66 15.76
C LEU A 317 18.66 -8.01 15.36
N LEU A 318 19.64 -8.05 16.26
CA LEU A 318 20.99 -7.58 15.97
C LEU A 318 21.71 -8.66 15.19
N ASP A 319 22.23 -8.32 14.01
CA ASP A 319 22.83 -9.27 13.09
C ASP A 319 24.27 -8.88 12.74
N ASN A 320 25.24 -9.76 13.03
CA ASN A 320 26.62 -9.51 12.63
C ASN A 320 26.90 -10.03 11.21
N GLN A 321 26.96 -9.07 10.28
CA GLN A 321 27.05 -9.29 8.84
C GLN A 321 28.43 -9.84 8.42
N PHE A 322 28.59 -11.17 8.44
CA PHE A 322 29.88 -11.85 8.31
C PHE A 322 30.65 -11.55 7.02
N ASN A 323 29.97 -11.42 5.88
CA ASN A 323 30.64 -11.10 4.61
C ASN A 323 31.34 -9.72 4.60
N LEU A 324 31.00 -8.87 5.58
CA LEU A 324 31.59 -7.56 5.82
C LEU A 324 32.37 -7.49 7.15
N ASP A 325 32.28 -8.55 7.98
CA ASP A 325 32.91 -8.64 9.30
C ASP A 325 33.52 -10.03 9.59
N ASN A 326 34.84 -10.14 9.43
CA ASN A 326 35.56 -11.39 9.74
C ASN A 326 36.05 -11.48 11.20
N THR A 327 35.60 -10.62 12.12
CA THR A 327 36.10 -10.60 13.51
C THR A 327 35.92 -11.94 14.24
N ALA A 328 34.88 -12.71 13.91
CA ALA A 328 34.68 -14.06 14.39
C ALA A 328 35.86 -15.02 14.07
N LEU A 329 36.56 -14.79 12.95
CA LEU A 329 37.73 -15.55 12.52
C LEU A 329 39.06 -14.94 12.99
N GLU A 330 39.14 -13.61 13.10
CA GLU A 330 40.36 -12.90 13.50
C GLU A 330 40.67 -13.10 14.99
N GLY A 331 39.63 -13.25 15.82
CA GLY A 331 39.78 -13.53 17.24
C GLY A 331 38.43 -13.80 17.90
N THR A 332 38.04 -15.08 17.95
CA THR A 332 36.75 -15.53 18.49
C THR A 332 36.46 -14.97 19.89
N ASP A 333 37.43 -14.99 20.80
CA ASP A 333 37.22 -14.44 22.16
C ASP A 333 36.92 -12.94 22.12
N ASN A 334 37.63 -12.16 21.30
CA ASN A 334 37.40 -10.72 21.17
C ASN A 334 36.05 -10.42 20.52
N TRP A 335 35.64 -11.22 19.55
CA TRP A 335 34.32 -11.15 18.93
C TRP A 335 33.21 -11.43 19.95
N VAL A 336 33.33 -12.49 20.76
CA VAL A 336 32.38 -12.78 21.85
C VAL A 336 32.34 -11.67 22.88
N GLN A 337 33.50 -11.11 23.28
CA GLN A 337 33.52 -9.96 24.20
C GLN A 337 32.88 -8.70 23.60
N SER A 338 32.98 -8.51 22.28
CA SER A 338 32.33 -7.40 21.59
C SER A 338 30.81 -7.56 21.58
N TRP A 339 30.32 -8.79 21.37
CA TRP A 339 28.92 -9.16 21.53
C TRP A 339 28.41 -8.92 22.96
N VAL A 340 29.13 -9.40 23.98
CA VAL A 340 28.78 -9.17 25.40
C VAL A 340 28.72 -7.68 25.71
N LYS A 341 29.68 -6.89 25.22
CA LYS A 341 29.69 -5.43 25.38
C LYS A 341 28.47 -4.77 24.73
N LEU A 342 28.10 -5.18 23.51
CA LEU A 342 26.93 -4.65 22.80
C LEU A 342 25.64 -4.96 23.55
N VAL A 343 25.40 -6.24 23.89
CA VAL A 343 24.21 -6.66 24.64
C VAL A 343 24.12 -5.95 26.00
N SER A 344 25.23 -5.87 26.73
CA SER A 344 25.26 -5.23 28.05
C SER A 344 24.94 -3.73 28.00
N ALA A 345 25.12 -3.07 26.85
CA ALA A 345 24.80 -1.66 26.67
C ALA A 345 23.29 -1.36 26.66
N PHE A 346 22.44 -2.41 26.64
CA PHE A 346 21.00 -2.29 26.74
C PHE A 346 20.47 -2.55 28.16
N ASN A 347 21.28 -3.08 29.07
CA ASN A 347 20.85 -3.50 30.42
C ASN A 347 20.32 -2.37 31.32
N ASP A 348 20.62 -1.11 30.98
CA ASP A 348 20.08 0.09 31.63
C ASP A 348 18.68 0.48 31.13
N ASP A 349 18.19 -0.17 30.06
CA ASP A 349 16.86 0.02 29.49
C ASP A 349 16.12 -1.33 29.51
N ALA A 350 15.14 -1.45 30.42
CA ALA A 350 14.39 -2.69 30.62
C ALA A 350 13.59 -3.12 29.38
N VAL A 351 13.08 -2.16 28.60
CA VAL A 351 12.29 -2.45 27.39
C VAL A 351 13.21 -2.96 26.28
N ALA A 352 14.34 -2.29 26.06
CA ALA A 352 15.34 -2.73 25.11
C ALA A 352 15.88 -4.12 25.48
N SER A 353 16.28 -4.31 26.74
CA SER A 353 16.78 -5.59 27.24
C SER A 353 15.83 -6.76 27.02
N ALA A 354 14.51 -6.50 27.07
CA ALA A 354 13.48 -7.51 26.89
C ALA A 354 13.09 -7.79 25.42
N LYS A 355 13.50 -6.95 24.47
CA LYS A 355 13.06 -7.00 23.06
C LYS A 355 14.17 -7.13 22.02
N ILE A 356 15.43 -7.14 22.46
CA ILE A 356 16.57 -7.46 21.59
C ILE A 356 16.74 -8.98 21.45
N MET A 357 17.20 -9.38 20.26
CA MET A 357 17.52 -10.75 19.87
C MET A 357 18.87 -10.72 19.14
N CYS A 358 19.58 -11.85 19.09
CA CYS A 358 20.91 -11.92 18.48
C CYS A 358 20.92 -12.96 17.35
N ASP A 359 21.29 -12.50 16.17
CA ASP A 359 21.75 -13.30 15.04
C ASP A 359 23.27 -13.14 15.00
N MET A 360 23.97 -14.14 15.54
CA MET A 360 25.37 -13.93 15.90
C MET A 360 26.28 -13.85 14.67
N LEU A 361 25.93 -14.53 13.57
CA LEU A 361 26.83 -14.68 12.43
C LEU A 361 26.02 -14.93 11.14
N ASN A 362 25.82 -13.88 10.36
CA ASN A 362 25.10 -13.94 9.09
C ASN A 362 25.79 -14.88 8.09
N GLU A 363 25.04 -15.76 7.43
CA GLU A 363 25.46 -16.57 6.30
C GLU A 363 26.87 -17.19 6.43
N PRO A 364 27.13 -18.07 7.43
CA PRO A 364 28.47 -18.59 7.72
C PRO A 364 29.17 -19.26 6.53
N ASP A 365 28.38 -19.76 5.58
CA ASP A 365 28.86 -20.34 4.34
C ASP A 365 29.72 -19.41 3.48
N PHE A 366 29.51 -18.09 3.56
CA PHE A 366 30.32 -17.11 2.83
C PHE A 366 31.81 -17.28 3.13
N GLY A 367 32.14 -17.55 4.40
CA GLY A 367 33.51 -17.81 4.85
C GLY A 367 33.96 -19.26 4.66
N ASN A 368 33.20 -20.09 3.93
CA ASN A 368 33.38 -21.54 3.82
C ASN A 368 33.37 -22.27 5.17
N LEU A 369 32.66 -21.71 6.16
CA LEU A 369 32.56 -22.35 7.46
C LEU A 369 31.68 -23.61 7.39
N ARG A 370 32.03 -24.56 8.25
CA ARG A 370 31.33 -25.82 8.45
C ARG A 370 30.91 -25.91 9.91
N TRP A 371 29.89 -26.71 10.21
CA TRP A 371 29.48 -27.02 11.58
C TRP A 371 30.65 -27.54 12.41
N GLU A 372 31.42 -28.47 11.86
CA GLU A 372 32.71 -28.91 12.38
C GLU A 372 33.87 -28.02 11.92
N ALA A 373 34.90 -27.88 12.76
CA ALA A 373 36.14 -27.20 12.36
C ALA A 373 36.81 -27.91 11.17
N SER A 374 37.22 -27.14 10.17
CA SER A 374 37.78 -27.69 8.93
C SER A 374 38.68 -26.69 8.23
N ASN A 375 39.70 -27.18 7.52
CA ASN A 375 40.62 -26.37 6.71
C ASN A 375 41.28 -25.18 7.47
N GLY A 376 41.51 -25.33 8.78
CA GLY A 376 42.08 -24.29 9.62
C GLY A 376 41.09 -23.19 10.05
N LEU A 377 39.82 -23.33 9.69
CA LEU A 377 38.73 -22.46 10.14
C LEU A 377 38.01 -23.07 11.35
N PRO A 378 37.48 -22.24 12.27
CA PRO A 378 36.68 -22.72 13.39
C PRO A 378 35.37 -23.34 12.92
N GLY A 379 34.81 -24.23 13.74
CA GLY A 379 33.47 -24.78 13.51
C GLY A 379 32.40 -23.79 13.92
N VAL A 380 31.36 -23.63 13.10
CA VAL A 380 30.20 -22.75 13.39
C VAL A 380 29.51 -23.17 14.69
N GLY A 381 29.45 -24.49 14.97
CA GLY A 381 28.87 -25.00 16.21
C GLY A 381 29.59 -24.46 17.46
N ASP A 382 30.92 -24.40 17.44
CA ASP A 382 31.73 -23.89 18.54
C ASP A 382 31.59 -22.37 18.68
N LEU A 383 31.55 -21.64 17.56
CA LEU A 383 31.32 -20.19 17.54
C LEU A 383 29.98 -19.84 18.19
N TYR A 384 28.89 -20.49 17.76
CA TYR A 384 27.56 -20.27 18.31
C TYR A 384 27.49 -20.65 19.79
N LEU A 385 27.96 -21.83 20.20
CA LEU A 385 27.88 -22.24 21.60
C LEU A 385 28.66 -21.30 22.52
N THR A 386 29.86 -20.88 22.09
CA THR A 386 30.71 -19.96 22.88
C THR A 386 30.05 -18.58 23.02
N ALA A 387 29.50 -18.04 21.93
CA ALA A 387 28.80 -16.76 21.96
C ALA A 387 27.52 -16.83 22.81
N MET A 388 26.69 -17.85 22.61
CA MET A 388 25.43 -18.02 23.35
C MET A 388 25.68 -18.24 24.85
N ASP A 389 26.69 -19.01 25.25
CA ASP A 389 27.05 -19.18 26.66
C ASP A 389 27.38 -17.84 27.33
N ALA A 390 28.17 -16.99 26.66
CA ALA A 390 28.55 -15.69 27.17
C ALA A 390 27.39 -14.68 27.17
N LEU A 391 26.60 -14.66 26.10
CA LEU A 391 25.46 -13.76 25.96
C LEU A 391 24.33 -14.11 26.91
N TYR A 392 24.04 -15.39 27.14
CA TYR A 392 23.06 -15.84 28.12
C TYR A 392 23.44 -15.40 29.54
N ALA A 393 24.73 -15.44 29.88
CA ALA A 393 25.22 -14.92 31.15
C ALA A 393 25.06 -13.39 31.28
N ALA A 394 25.17 -12.65 30.17
CA ALA A 394 25.04 -11.19 30.14
C ALA A 394 23.56 -10.72 30.16
N ASN A 395 22.70 -11.42 29.43
CA ASN A 395 21.25 -11.20 29.40
C ASN A 395 20.53 -12.55 29.23
N PRO A 396 19.98 -13.11 30.33
CA PRO A 396 19.27 -14.39 30.30
C PRO A 396 17.95 -14.39 29.54
N GLY A 397 17.47 -13.24 29.02
CA GLY A 397 16.21 -13.13 28.29
C GLY A 397 16.32 -13.00 26.77
N LEU A 398 17.52 -13.15 26.21
CA LEU A 398 17.77 -13.08 24.77
C LEU A 398 17.18 -14.26 24.01
N LEU A 399 16.75 -14.04 22.76
CA LEU A 399 16.66 -15.12 21.78
C LEU A 399 17.91 -15.17 20.91
N PHE A 400 18.33 -16.38 20.58
CA PHE A 400 19.47 -16.68 19.72
C PHE A 400 18.98 -17.25 18.39
N PHE A 401 19.25 -16.54 17.31
CA PHE A 401 18.97 -16.96 15.95
C PHE A 401 20.19 -17.73 15.42
N VAL A 402 19.94 -18.92 14.88
CA VAL A 402 20.96 -19.85 14.42
C VAL A 402 20.73 -20.15 12.95
N GLU A 403 21.60 -19.61 12.10
CA GLU A 403 21.63 -19.91 10.67
C GLU A 403 22.37 -21.22 10.37
N GLY A 404 22.11 -21.78 9.18
CA GLY A 404 22.76 -22.99 8.65
C GLY A 404 24.16 -22.76 8.08
N ALA A 405 24.92 -23.85 7.90
CA ALA A 405 26.28 -23.80 7.36
C ALA A 405 26.73 -25.12 6.72
N GLY A 406 27.68 -25.07 5.78
CA GLY A 406 28.53 -26.17 5.34
C GLY A 406 27.84 -27.27 4.51
N GLN A 407 26.59 -27.08 4.09
CA GLN A 407 25.79 -28.07 3.34
C GLN A 407 25.45 -27.62 1.90
N GLN A 408 26.15 -26.59 1.40
CA GLN A 408 25.84 -25.96 0.12
C GLN A 408 26.02 -26.88 -1.09
N GLY A 409 25.19 -26.67 -2.10
CA GLY A 409 25.29 -27.36 -3.40
C GLY A 409 24.55 -28.69 -3.46
N SER A 410 24.34 -29.37 -2.33
CA SER A 410 23.51 -30.58 -2.25
C SER A 410 22.08 -30.25 -1.81
N ILE A 411 21.88 -29.92 -0.53
CA ILE A 411 20.57 -29.72 0.11
C ILE A 411 20.32 -28.24 0.36
N ALA A 412 21.31 -27.56 0.94
CA ALA A 412 21.28 -26.13 1.08
C ALA A 412 21.63 -25.45 -0.25
N LYS A 413 20.81 -24.48 -0.64
CA LYS A 413 20.99 -23.73 -1.91
C LYS A 413 21.26 -22.25 -1.69
N ASN A 414 20.96 -21.76 -0.50
CA ASN A 414 21.24 -20.42 -0.04
C ASN A 414 22.38 -20.45 0.99
N TRP A 415 23.00 -19.30 1.21
CA TRP A 415 23.89 -19.14 2.35
C TRP A 415 23.03 -18.98 3.61
N GLY A 416 23.46 -19.51 4.75
CA GLY A 416 22.61 -19.56 5.95
C GLY A 416 21.53 -20.67 5.90
N ASP A 417 21.50 -21.45 4.83
CA ASP A 417 20.71 -22.68 4.67
C ASP A 417 21.66 -23.88 4.92
N GLY A 418 21.23 -24.92 5.64
CA GLY A 418 22.08 -26.08 5.93
C GLY A 418 22.04 -26.54 7.38
N LEU A 419 20.94 -27.19 7.74
CA LEU A 419 20.64 -27.65 9.11
C LEU A 419 20.25 -29.14 9.15
N THR A 420 20.53 -29.90 8.08
CA THR A 420 20.17 -31.33 8.02
C THR A 420 20.97 -32.12 9.04
N THR A 421 20.29 -32.85 9.93
CA THR A 421 20.91 -33.74 10.93
C THR A 421 20.78 -35.22 10.58
N ASP A 422 20.16 -35.58 9.46
CA ASP A 422 20.01 -36.97 9.04
C ASP A 422 21.38 -37.58 8.73
N LYS A 423 21.80 -38.55 9.55
CA LYS A 423 23.12 -39.18 9.47
C LYS A 423 23.35 -39.94 8.16
N GLN A 424 22.30 -40.51 7.58
CA GLN A 424 22.42 -41.24 6.32
C GLN A 424 22.66 -40.25 5.18
N ILE A 425 21.88 -39.17 5.14
CA ILE A 425 22.06 -38.10 4.15
C ILE A 425 23.45 -37.48 4.27
N ILE A 426 23.92 -37.21 5.49
CA ILE A 426 25.26 -36.67 5.75
C ILE A 426 26.34 -37.63 5.22
N ALA A 427 26.23 -38.92 5.54
CA ALA A 427 27.18 -39.94 5.08
C ALA A 427 27.19 -40.08 3.55
N ASP A 428 26.02 -40.04 2.91
CA ASP A 428 25.86 -40.22 1.47
C ASP A 428 26.34 -39.02 0.65
N THR A 429 26.29 -37.82 1.22
CA THR A 429 26.60 -36.57 0.51
C THR A 429 27.92 -35.91 0.93
N GLY A 430 28.47 -36.26 2.10
CA GLY A 430 29.69 -35.65 2.64
C GLY A 430 29.52 -34.19 3.11
N ILE A 431 28.29 -33.72 3.27
CA ILE A 431 28.00 -32.39 3.81
C ILE A 431 28.44 -32.25 5.27
N SER A 432 28.51 -31.02 5.76
CA SER A 432 28.85 -30.71 7.15
C SER A 432 27.81 -31.23 8.15
N ASP A 433 28.25 -31.66 9.32
CA ASP A 433 27.41 -32.35 10.31
C ASP A 433 27.06 -31.46 11.53
N PRO A 434 25.81 -30.96 11.63
CA PRO A 434 25.36 -30.16 12.77
C PRO A 434 25.05 -30.98 14.04
N ASN A 435 25.09 -32.32 14.01
CA ASN A 435 24.62 -33.16 15.13
C ASN A 435 25.38 -32.86 16.44
N THR A 436 26.67 -32.57 16.39
CA THR A 436 27.47 -32.25 17.59
C THR A 436 26.97 -30.96 18.26
N PHE A 437 26.65 -29.94 17.46
CA PHE A 437 26.07 -28.70 17.95
C PHE A 437 24.71 -28.95 18.59
N PHE A 438 23.77 -29.58 17.88
CA PHE A 438 22.42 -29.83 18.40
C PHE A 438 22.41 -30.75 19.63
N THR A 439 23.26 -31.79 19.66
CA THR A 439 23.40 -32.67 20.82
C THR A 439 23.88 -31.91 22.06
N THR A 440 24.80 -30.96 21.88
CA THR A 440 25.27 -30.13 22.98
C THR A 440 24.21 -29.11 23.40
N LEU A 441 23.56 -28.49 22.41
CA LEU A 441 22.58 -27.43 22.60
C LEU A 441 21.37 -27.91 23.42
N VAL A 442 20.84 -29.12 23.19
CA VAL A 442 19.70 -29.65 23.96
C VAL A 442 19.98 -29.81 25.45
N GLY A 443 21.26 -29.83 25.86
CA GLY A 443 21.67 -29.85 27.26
C GLY A 443 21.92 -28.46 27.86
N LYS A 444 21.79 -27.38 27.09
CA LYS A 444 22.07 -26.01 27.55
C LYS A 444 20.87 -25.40 28.30
N PRO A 445 21.11 -24.53 29.30
CA PRO A 445 20.03 -23.90 30.06
C PRO A 445 19.16 -22.95 29.22
N TYR A 446 19.69 -22.43 28.11
CA TYR A 446 19.02 -21.53 27.19
C TYR A 446 18.39 -22.25 25.98
N ILE A 447 18.16 -23.56 26.06
CA ILE A 447 17.54 -24.31 24.94
C ILE A 447 16.20 -23.71 24.52
N SER A 448 15.40 -23.23 25.48
CA SER A 448 14.14 -22.51 25.26
C SER A 448 14.33 -21.06 24.79
N GLN A 449 15.49 -20.72 24.21
CA GLN A 449 15.79 -19.39 23.67
C GLN A 449 16.37 -19.47 22.25
N VAL A 450 16.47 -20.67 21.66
CA VAL A 450 17.04 -20.84 20.32
C VAL A 450 15.97 -20.91 19.24
N VAL A 451 16.22 -20.14 18.18
CA VAL A 451 15.40 -20.03 16.98
C VAL A 451 16.24 -20.46 15.77
N ILE A 452 15.68 -21.29 14.89
CA ILE A 452 16.33 -21.71 13.65
C ILE A 452 16.01 -20.68 12.56
N ALA A 453 17.04 -20.13 11.91
CA ALA A 453 16.92 -18.92 11.09
C ALA A 453 17.45 -19.09 9.66
N PRO A 454 16.90 -19.97 8.81
CA PRO A 454 17.42 -20.17 7.46
C PRO A 454 17.11 -18.97 6.55
N HIS A 455 17.98 -18.73 5.56
CA HIS A 455 17.73 -17.76 4.48
C HIS A 455 17.29 -18.47 3.22
N ILE A 456 16.27 -17.93 2.54
CA ILE A 456 15.70 -18.54 1.34
C ILE A 456 15.44 -17.49 0.25
N TYR A 457 16.07 -17.69 -0.90
CA TYR A 457 15.91 -16.84 -2.09
C TYR A 457 15.68 -17.65 -3.36
N GLY A 458 15.16 -16.97 -4.38
CA GLY A 458 15.02 -17.51 -5.74
C GLY A 458 16.35 -17.76 -6.47
N PRO A 459 16.31 -18.39 -7.65
CA PRO A 459 17.49 -18.69 -8.48
C PRO A 459 18.36 -17.51 -8.92
N SER A 460 17.86 -16.26 -8.87
CA SER A 460 18.67 -15.08 -9.24
C SER A 460 19.70 -14.69 -8.17
N VAL A 461 19.41 -15.03 -6.91
CA VAL A 461 20.28 -14.76 -5.74
C VAL A 461 20.97 -16.05 -5.29
N SER A 462 20.28 -17.19 -5.37
CA SER A 462 20.80 -18.49 -4.93
C SER A 462 21.64 -19.22 -5.98
N ASN A 463 22.36 -20.23 -5.52
CA ASN A 463 23.09 -21.17 -6.37
C ASN A 463 22.20 -22.30 -6.91
N ASP A 464 20.86 -22.25 -6.72
CA ASP A 464 19.96 -23.30 -7.19
C ASP A 464 19.77 -23.27 -8.72
N LYS A 465 20.61 -24.04 -9.42
CA LYS A 465 20.46 -24.35 -10.85
C LYS A 465 19.93 -25.77 -11.09
N SER A 466 19.51 -26.47 -10.03
CA SER A 466 19.17 -27.90 -10.06
C SER A 466 17.68 -28.20 -10.31
N GLY A 467 16.83 -27.17 -10.41
CA GLY A 467 15.38 -27.35 -10.58
C GLY A 467 14.64 -27.65 -9.26
N SER A 468 15.30 -27.50 -8.11
CA SER A 468 14.71 -27.67 -6.77
C SER A 468 14.14 -26.38 -6.17
N SER A 469 14.04 -25.32 -6.98
CA SER A 469 13.65 -23.99 -6.51
C SER A 469 12.13 -23.76 -6.52
N ALA A 470 11.34 -24.74 -6.96
CA ALA A 470 9.88 -24.63 -7.05
C ALA A 470 9.16 -25.97 -6.80
N GLY A 471 7.87 -25.87 -6.48
CA GLY A 471 6.93 -26.97 -6.32
C GLY A 471 7.34 -28.00 -5.27
N ALA A 472 6.94 -29.25 -5.49
CA ALA A 472 7.21 -30.36 -4.57
C ALA A 472 8.71 -30.60 -4.30
N ALA A 473 9.58 -30.29 -5.28
CA ALA A 473 11.03 -30.40 -5.12
C ALA A 473 11.57 -29.38 -4.10
N LEU A 474 11.06 -28.14 -4.14
CA LEU A 474 11.36 -27.14 -3.12
C LEU A 474 10.89 -27.60 -1.74
N TYR A 475 9.65 -28.07 -1.61
CA TYR A 475 9.10 -28.49 -0.32
C TYR A 475 9.91 -29.63 0.31
N ALA A 476 10.21 -30.66 -0.48
CA ALA A 476 11.02 -31.78 -0.02
C ALA A 476 12.43 -31.35 0.42
N ARG A 477 13.04 -30.41 -0.31
CA ARG A 477 14.35 -29.83 0.03
C ARG A 477 14.28 -29.06 1.34
N LEU A 478 13.35 -28.13 1.50
CA LEU A 478 13.20 -27.30 2.70
C LEU A 478 12.92 -28.17 3.95
N SER A 479 12.06 -29.17 3.82
CA SER A 479 11.77 -30.11 4.90
C SER A 479 12.95 -31.00 5.27
N THR A 480 13.86 -31.26 4.32
CA THR A 480 15.10 -32.00 4.58
C THR A 480 16.17 -31.09 5.18
N SER A 481 16.24 -29.83 4.75
CA SER A 481 17.21 -28.86 5.25
C SER A 481 16.92 -28.45 6.69
N PHE A 482 15.73 -27.95 6.97
CA PHE A 482 15.40 -27.39 8.29
C PHE A 482 13.96 -27.65 8.76
N GLY A 483 12.99 -27.85 7.85
CA GLY A 483 11.57 -27.85 8.23
C GLY A 483 11.21 -28.86 9.31
N TYR A 484 11.85 -30.03 9.32
CA TYR A 484 11.62 -31.05 10.36
C TYR A 484 11.94 -30.57 11.78
N LEU A 485 12.83 -29.58 11.95
CA LEU A 485 13.24 -29.07 13.26
C LEU A 485 12.10 -28.36 14.01
N ASN A 486 11.09 -27.84 13.29
CA ASN A 486 9.92 -27.22 13.91
C ASN A 486 8.75 -28.17 14.20
N LYS A 487 8.91 -29.46 13.90
CA LYS A 487 7.87 -30.48 14.12
C LYS A 487 8.40 -31.73 14.80
N ALA A 488 9.34 -32.41 14.17
CA ALA A 488 10.01 -33.57 14.76
C ALA A 488 11.06 -33.14 15.80
N GLY A 489 11.70 -31.98 15.55
CA GLY A 489 12.72 -31.45 16.45
C GLY A 489 14.01 -32.26 16.43
N TYR A 490 14.85 -32.02 17.43
CA TYR A 490 16.09 -32.77 17.68
C TYR A 490 16.10 -33.28 19.12
N ASN A 491 16.28 -34.59 19.31
CA ASN A 491 16.23 -35.25 20.63
C ASN A 491 15.02 -34.83 21.50
N GLY A 492 13.85 -34.66 20.87
CA GLY A 492 12.61 -34.31 21.55
C GLY A 492 12.39 -32.82 21.81
N HIS A 493 13.36 -31.94 21.49
CA HIS A 493 13.17 -30.50 21.52
C HIS A 493 12.74 -29.97 20.14
N ILE A 494 11.65 -29.21 20.09
CA ILE A 494 11.07 -28.65 18.87
C ILE A 494 11.40 -27.16 18.80
N PHE A 495 12.10 -26.74 17.75
CA PHE A 495 12.57 -25.36 17.61
C PHE A 495 11.60 -24.52 16.77
N PRO A 496 11.34 -23.26 17.12
CA PRO A 496 10.73 -22.35 16.16
C PRO A 496 11.67 -22.13 14.97
N VAL A 497 11.06 -21.97 13.79
CA VAL A 497 11.76 -21.57 12.57
C VAL A 497 11.27 -20.19 12.18
N VAL A 498 12.19 -19.29 11.84
CA VAL A 498 11.93 -17.95 11.31
C VAL A 498 12.76 -17.82 10.03
N LEU A 499 12.18 -17.33 8.93
CA LEU A 499 13.02 -17.05 7.75
C LEU A 499 13.86 -15.79 8.04
N GLY A 500 15.17 -15.94 8.22
CA GLY A 500 16.09 -14.85 8.60
C GLY A 500 16.26 -13.82 7.48
N GLU A 501 16.22 -14.28 6.24
CA GLU A 501 16.14 -13.45 5.05
C GLU A 501 15.36 -14.14 3.94
N THR A 502 14.53 -13.36 3.26
CA THR A 502 13.91 -13.75 1.99
C THR A 502 13.50 -12.52 1.20
N GLY A 503 13.55 -12.59 -0.14
CA GLY A 503 13.21 -11.45 -0.99
C GLY A 503 13.23 -11.76 -2.48
N THR A 504 12.59 -10.90 -3.26
CA THR A 504 12.69 -10.83 -4.73
C THR A 504 12.19 -9.48 -5.22
N ASP A 505 12.46 -9.14 -6.47
CA ASP A 505 11.97 -7.93 -7.13
C ASP A 505 10.62 -8.10 -7.84
N PHE A 506 10.10 -9.32 -7.90
CA PHE A 506 8.87 -9.72 -8.60
C PHE A 506 8.78 -9.36 -10.09
N THR A 507 9.83 -8.83 -10.72
CA THR A 507 9.75 -8.22 -12.06
C THR A 507 10.80 -8.74 -13.04
N GLN A 508 11.97 -9.14 -12.57
CA GLN A 508 13.08 -9.46 -13.47
C GLN A 508 13.23 -10.96 -13.74
N TYR A 509 12.87 -11.83 -12.80
CA TYR A 509 13.10 -13.28 -12.90
C TYR A 509 11.85 -14.11 -12.55
N PRO A 510 11.14 -14.69 -13.54
CA PRO A 510 9.95 -15.52 -13.30
C PRO A 510 10.20 -16.71 -12.36
N GLY A 511 11.42 -17.26 -12.37
CA GLY A 511 11.83 -18.34 -11.48
C GLY A 511 11.81 -17.92 -10.01
N ASP A 512 12.24 -16.69 -9.69
CA ASP A 512 12.23 -16.17 -8.33
C ASP A 512 10.80 -15.95 -7.84
N THR A 513 9.95 -15.33 -8.66
CA THR A 513 8.53 -15.17 -8.35
C THR A 513 7.89 -16.52 -8.05
N ARG A 514 8.20 -17.56 -8.83
CA ARG A 514 7.70 -18.91 -8.56
C ARG A 514 8.22 -19.46 -7.22
N THR A 515 9.52 -19.32 -6.94
CA THR A 515 10.11 -19.74 -5.66
C THR A 515 9.43 -19.08 -4.47
N LEU A 516 9.16 -17.77 -4.51
CA LEU A 516 8.51 -17.08 -3.39
C LEU A 516 7.03 -17.47 -3.24
N LEU A 517 6.29 -17.69 -4.32
CA LEU A 517 4.91 -18.19 -4.24
C LEU A 517 4.85 -19.60 -3.65
N ASP A 518 5.80 -20.46 -4.01
CA ASP A 518 5.91 -21.81 -3.44
C ASP A 518 6.41 -21.76 -1.99
N LEU A 519 7.34 -20.86 -1.65
CA LEU A 519 7.76 -20.63 -0.28
C LEU A 519 6.60 -20.19 0.61
N ALA A 520 5.73 -19.29 0.13
CA ALA A 520 4.50 -18.90 0.83
C ALA A 520 3.55 -20.10 1.02
N SER A 521 3.50 -21.01 0.05
CA SER A 521 2.71 -22.25 0.18
C SER A 521 3.31 -23.19 1.23
N TYR A 522 4.64 -23.34 1.24
CA TYR A 522 5.39 -24.14 2.22
C TYR A 522 5.15 -23.66 3.65
N VAL A 523 5.47 -22.40 3.94
CA VAL A 523 5.35 -21.84 5.30
C VAL A 523 3.92 -21.88 5.85
N SER A 524 2.91 -21.87 4.96
CA SER A 524 1.49 -21.91 5.35
C SER A 524 0.85 -23.30 5.29
N LEU A 525 1.60 -24.33 4.92
CA LEU A 525 1.10 -25.70 4.71
C LEU A 525 -0.07 -25.74 3.70
N SER A 526 -0.03 -24.89 2.67
CA SER A 526 -1.09 -24.77 1.66
C SER A 526 -0.65 -25.28 0.29
N ASN A 527 -1.58 -25.36 -0.67
CA ASN A 527 -1.31 -25.70 -2.07
C ASN A 527 -0.48 -26.99 -2.29
N GLY A 528 -0.72 -28.01 -1.46
CA GLY A 528 -0.01 -29.30 -1.53
C GLY A 528 1.40 -29.29 -0.92
N ALA A 529 1.76 -28.23 -0.18
CA ALA A 529 3.04 -28.14 0.51
C ALA A 529 3.04 -28.79 1.91
N ASP A 530 1.88 -29.19 2.44
CA ASP A 530 1.79 -30.01 3.65
C ASP A 530 2.28 -31.44 3.36
N ASP A 531 3.58 -31.64 3.52
CA ASP A 531 4.24 -32.94 3.40
C ASP A 531 4.23 -33.74 4.71
N GLY A 532 3.57 -33.21 5.75
CA GLY A 532 3.53 -33.79 7.08
C GLY A 532 4.85 -33.70 7.85
N LYS A 533 5.93 -33.12 7.30
CA LYS A 533 7.27 -33.11 7.91
C LYS A 533 7.58 -31.86 8.70
N HIS A 534 6.83 -30.78 8.51
CA HIS A 534 7.02 -29.51 9.21
C HIS A 534 5.68 -28.93 9.67
N ASN A 535 5.75 -28.00 10.61
CA ASN A 535 4.65 -27.16 11.07
C ASN A 535 4.69 -25.82 10.32
N ALA A 536 3.58 -25.07 10.35
CA ALA A 536 3.51 -23.76 9.73
C ALA A 536 4.57 -22.81 10.33
N ILE A 537 5.21 -22.03 9.45
CA ILE A 537 6.21 -21.01 9.79
C ILE A 537 5.52 -19.67 9.64
N THR A 538 5.43 -18.90 10.72
CA THR A 538 4.59 -17.69 10.80
C THR A 538 5.38 -16.40 10.94
N SER A 539 6.71 -16.50 10.87
CA SER A 539 7.64 -15.41 11.15
C SER A 539 8.73 -15.38 10.08
N ALA A 540 9.07 -14.18 9.62
CA ALA A 540 10.10 -13.96 8.61
C ALA A 540 10.61 -12.52 8.65
N PHE A 541 11.79 -12.29 8.07
CA PHE A 541 12.33 -10.97 7.80
C PHE A 541 12.51 -10.77 6.29
N TRP A 542 11.84 -9.75 5.72
CA TRP A 542 12.00 -9.41 4.31
C TRP A 542 13.34 -8.71 4.07
N TRP A 543 14.06 -9.12 3.04
CA TRP A 543 15.23 -8.43 2.54
C TRP A 543 14.85 -7.58 1.31
N ALA A 544 14.77 -6.25 1.41
CA ALA A 544 15.03 -5.39 2.58
C ALA A 544 14.10 -4.16 2.57
N TRP A 545 14.18 -3.30 3.58
CA TRP A 545 13.62 -1.94 3.49
C TRP A 545 14.28 -1.17 2.34
N ASN A 546 15.60 -1.26 2.26
CA ASN A 546 16.51 -0.43 1.48
C ASN A 546 16.34 -0.52 -0.04
N ALA A 547 16.34 0.63 -0.73
CA ALA A 547 16.24 0.70 -2.19
C ALA A 547 17.52 0.24 -2.91
N ASN A 548 18.68 0.42 -2.27
CA ASN A 548 19.98 -0.01 -2.78
C ASN A 548 20.28 -1.49 -2.47
N SER A 549 19.28 -2.26 -2.04
CA SER A 549 19.38 -3.71 -2.10
C SER A 549 19.50 -4.13 -3.56
N GLY A 550 20.60 -4.82 -3.91
CA GLY A 550 20.84 -5.34 -5.26
C GLY A 550 19.63 -6.11 -5.83
N GLN A 551 19.58 -6.23 -7.17
CA GLN A 551 18.46 -6.84 -7.90
C GLN A 551 17.07 -6.19 -7.66
N GLY A 552 16.95 -5.04 -6.99
CA GLY A 552 15.66 -4.36 -6.80
C GLY A 552 14.75 -4.95 -5.72
N MET A 553 15.32 -5.64 -4.72
CA MET A 553 14.57 -6.35 -3.66
C MET A 553 13.99 -5.45 -2.55
N GLY A 554 14.36 -4.17 -2.52
CA GLY A 554 13.91 -3.19 -1.52
C GLY A 554 12.40 -2.97 -1.47
N LEU A 555 11.84 -2.67 -0.30
CA LEU A 555 10.44 -2.26 -0.13
C LEU A 555 10.23 -0.80 -0.54
N VAL A 556 11.26 0.04 -0.43
CA VAL A 556 11.24 1.40 -0.98
C VAL A 556 11.86 1.43 -2.37
N GLY A 557 11.28 2.24 -3.26
CA GLY A 557 11.81 2.54 -4.59
C GLY A 557 13.11 3.35 -4.52
N GLN A 558 13.76 3.55 -5.67
CA GLN A 558 15.04 4.27 -5.77
C GLN A 558 14.99 5.73 -5.28
N ASP A 559 13.80 6.28 -5.10
CA ASP A 559 13.56 7.60 -4.49
C ASP A 559 13.56 7.57 -2.95
N TRP A 560 13.76 6.38 -2.33
CA TRP A 560 13.68 6.10 -0.89
C TRP A 560 12.34 6.40 -0.23
N THR A 561 11.33 6.71 -1.04
CA THR A 561 10.06 7.29 -0.59
C THR A 561 8.89 6.42 -1.02
N THR A 562 8.86 5.96 -2.27
CA THR A 562 7.73 5.19 -2.81
C THR A 562 7.76 3.75 -2.27
N ILE A 563 6.65 3.27 -1.69
CA ILE A 563 6.49 1.86 -1.26
C ILE A 563 6.14 0.96 -2.45
N ASP A 564 6.81 -0.18 -2.56
CA ASP A 564 6.46 -1.24 -3.50
C ASP A 564 5.30 -2.09 -2.96
N TRP A 565 4.09 -1.73 -3.39
CA TRP A 565 2.86 -2.38 -2.94
C TRP A 565 2.70 -3.84 -3.40
N THR A 566 3.44 -4.28 -4.43
CA THR A 566 3.43 -5.70 -4.85
C THR A 566 4.06 -6.56 -3.76
N LYS A 567 5.19 -6.09 -3.20
CA LYS A 567 5.88 -6.77 -2.10
C LYS A 567 5.06 -6.71 -0.81
N ILE A 568 4.48 -5.55 -0.48
CA ILE A 568 3.58 -5.45 0.68
C ILE A 568 2.40 -6.42 0.55
N ALA A 569 1.78 -6.54 -0.63
CA ALA A 569 0.68 -7.49 -0.85
C ALA A 569 1.11 -8.95 -0.68
N TYR A 570 2.33 -9.31 -1.10
CA TYR A 570 2.90 -10.63 -0.82
C TYR A 570 3.11 -10.86 0.68
N LEU A 571 3.62 -9.86 1.39
CA LEU A 571 3.86 -9.91 2.85
C LEU A 571 2.57 -9.96 3.67
N GLN A 572 1.49 -9.35 3.19
CA GLN A 572 0.13 -9.50 3.74
C GLN A 572 -0.42 -10.92 3.57
N GLY A 573 0.17 -11.69 2.65
CA GLY A 573 -0.13 -13.10 2.43
C GLY A 573 0.47 -14.03 3.50
N PRO A 574 0.49 -15.34 3.23
CA PRO A 574 0.78 -16.35 4.26
C PRO A 574 2.21 -16.35 4.80
N ILE A 575 3.14 -15.60 4.19
CA ILE A 575 4.54 -15.52 4.61
C ILE A 575 4.71 -14.88 5.99
N MET A 576 3.94 -13.82 6.28
CA MET A 576 3.98 -13.11 7.56
C MET A 576 2.58 -12.70 8.03
N ASN A 577 1.54 -12.73 7.17
CA ASN A 577 0.24 -12.15 7.48
C ASN A 577 0.38 -10.70 7.97
N LEU A 578 1.25 -9.94 7.29
CA LEU A 578 1.50 -8.53 7.60
C LEU A 578 0.18 -7.77 7.54
N LYS A 579 -0.06 -6.91 8.51
CA LYS A 579 -1.28 -6.10 8.55
C LYS A 579 -0.84 -4.64 8.55
N PRO A 580 -1.07 -3.85 7.51
CA PRO A 580 -0.89 -2.42 7.60
C PRO A 580 -1.97 -1.74 8.44
N TRP A 581 -1.68 -0.53 8.93
CA TRP A 581 -2.55 0.26 9.80
C TRP A 581 -3.96 0.43 9.20
N TYR A 582 -4.04 0.65 7.88
CA TYR A 582 -5.27 0.99 7.18
C TYR A 582 -6.24 -0.20 7.03
N GLN A 583 -5.87 -1.42 7.45
CA GLN A 583 -6.73 -2.61 7.41
C GLN A 583 -7.49 -2.89 8.72
N GLY A 584 -7.35 -2.04 9.74
CA GLY A 584 -8.20 -2.08 10.93
C GLY A 584 -7.96 -3.22 11.93
N ASN A 585 -6.82 -3.89 11.83
CA ASN A 585 -6.46 -5.00 12.71
C ASN A 585 -5.00 -4.94 13.20
N GLN A 586 -4.46 -3.73 13.40
CA GLN A 586 -3.25 -3.61 14.20
C GLN A 586 -3.60 -3.88 15.66
N PRO A 587 -3.02 -4.91 16.32
CA PRO A 587 -2.77 -4.73 17.73
C PRO A 587 -1.91 -3.47 17.83
N ALA A 588 -2.42 -2.41 18.45
CA ALA A 588 -1.56 -1.31 18.86
C ALA A 588 -0.36 -1.89 19.62
N PRO A 589 0.86 -1.33 19.52
CA PRO A 589 1.85 -1.52 20.57
C PRO A 589 1.12 -1.25 21.89
N GLN A 590 0.92 -2.29 22.71
CA GLN A 590 0.02 -2.21 23.85
C GLN A 590 0.55 -1.18 24.85
N GLY A 591 -0.05 0.01 24.84
CA GLY A 591 -0.19 0.85 26.01
C GLY A 591 -1.59 0.65 26.60
N PRO A 592 -1.77 0.68 27.93
CA PRO A 592 -3.01 0.26 28.57
C PRO A 592 -4.17 1.23 28.26
N GLN A 593 -5.29 0.72 27.73
CA GLN A 593 -6.56 1.45 27.62
C GLN A 593 -7.69 0.73 28.35
N ALA A 594 -8.43 1.49 29.17
CA ALA A 594 -9.66 1.11 29.87
C ALA A 594 -10.92 1.40 29.02
N PRO A 595 -12.10 0.84 29.36
CA PRO A 595 -13.21 0.59 28.43
C PRO A 595 -14.01 1.81 27.98
N ALA A 596 -14.65 1.63 26.82
CA ALA A 596 -15.37 2.58 25.98
C ALA A 596 -16.56 3.33 26.63
N ASP A 597 -16.84 4.53 26.10
CA ASP A 597 -18.16 5.14 26.16
C ASP A 597 -18.52 5.83 24.83
N THR A 598 -19.79 5.69 24.46
CA THR A 598 -20.40 6.04 23.17
C THR A 598 -20.96 7.47 23.12
N SER A 599 -20.68 8.26 22.07
CA SER A 599 -21.69 9.15 21.44
C SER A 599 -21.14 9.84 20.19
N ALA A 600 -21.97 9.84 19.14
CA ALA A 600 -21.75 10.43 17.82
C ALA A 600 -21.73 11.97 17.80
N ALA A 601 -21.06 12.57 16.80
CA ALA A 601 -21.59 13.68 16.01
C ALA A 601 -20.69 13.98 14.78
N ALA A 602 -21.34 14.19 13.64
CA ALA A 602 -20.78 14.48 12.32
C ALA A 602 -20.31 15.94 12.16
N ALA A 603 -19.31 16.18 11.30
CA ALA A 603 -19.13 17.45 10.59
C ALA A 603 -18.21 17.32 9.36
N SER A 604 -18.84 17.45 8.18
CA SER A 604 -18.42 18.09 6.91
C SER A 604 -16.97 18.07 6.42
N ALA A 605 -16.83 17.54 5.20
CA ALA A 605 -15.71 17.61 4.28
C ALA A 605 -15.48 19.02 3.70
N GLU A 606 -14.23 19.30 3.33
CA GLU A 606 -13.87 20.36 2.39
C GLU A 606 -12.84 19.79 1.39
N GLU A 607 -13.09 20.02 0.10
CA GLU A 607 -12.54 19.33 -1.07
C GLU A 607 -11.05 19.61 -1.36
N ALA A 608 -10.32 18.59 -1.82
CA ALA A 608 -9.00 18.73 -2.43
C ALA A 608 -9.11 18.65 -3.96
N THR A 609 -8.77 19.74 -4.64
CA THR A 609 -8.68 19.81 -6.11
C THR A 609 -7.21 19.70 -6.55
N GLY A 610 -6.85 18.55 -7.09
CA GLY A 610 -5.54 18.31 -7.73
C GLY A 610 -5.60 17.08 -8.63
N ALA A 611 -5.63 17.29 -9.95
CA ALA A 611 -5.73 16.21 -10.93
C ALA A 611 -4.52 15.27 -10.88
N ALA A 612 -4.75 13.96 -10.76
CA ALA A 612 -3.70 12.94 -10.86
C ALA A 612 -3.04 12.94 -12.25
N PRO A 613 -1.78 12.51 -12.43
CA PRO A 613 -1.15 12.37 -13.75
C PRO A 613 -1.82 11.30 -14.66
N PRO A 614 -1.72 11.41 -15.99
CA PRO A 614 -2.25 10.41 -16.94
C PRO A 614 -1.43 9.11 -16.94
N PRO A 615 -2.04 7.95 -17.26
CA PRO A 615 -1.32 6.70 -17.43
C PRO A 615 -0.32 6.76 -18.59
N THR A 616 0.75 5.98 -18.47
CA THR A 616 1.85 5.93 -19.44
C THR A 616 2.03 4.51 -20.00
N ILE A 617 2.56 4.39 -21.22
CA ILE A 617 2.90 3.08 -21.81
C ILE A 617 4.41 2.89 -21.79
N LYS A 618 4.86 1.77 -21.21
CA LYS A 618 6.26 1.34 -21.23
C LYS A 618 6.31 -0.13 -21.62
N ASN A 619 7.15 -0.49 -22.58
CA ASN A 619 7.38 -1.88 -22.99
C ASN A 619 6.09 -2.69 -23.24
N GLY A 620 5.12 -2.09 -23.94
CA GLY A 620 3.88 -2.80 -24.30
C GLY A 620 2.93 -3.00 -23.12
N ARG A 621 3.12 -2.29 -22.00
CA ARG A 621 2.26 -2.34 -20.82
C ARG A 621 1.82 -0.94 -20.42
N ILE A 622 0.63 -0.86 -19.85
CA ILE A 622 0.03 0.38 -19.35
C ILE A 622 0.42 0.51 -17.88
N PHE A 623 0.83 1.70 -17.47
CA PHE A 623 1.18 2.04 -16.11
C PHE A 623 0.38 3.23 -15.67
N ASP A 624 -0.10 3.24 -14.43
CA ASP A 624 -0.77 4.40 -13.88
C ASP A 624 0.20 5.57 -13.60
N ALA A 625 -0.35 6.64 -13.02
CA ALA A 625 0.39 7.84 -12.64
C ALA A 625 1.58 7.58 -11.69
N ASN A 626 1.51 6.50 -10.90
CA ASN A 626 2.48 6.12 -9.88
C ASN A 626 3.53 5.14 -10.42
N GLY A 627 3.43 4.73 -11.69
CA GLY A 627 4.34 3.80 -12.32
C GLY A 627 4.04 2.33 -12.05
N ASN A 628 2.84 2.00 -11.56
CA ASN A 628 2.41 0.61 -11.33
C ASN A 628 1.70 0.04 -12.57
N PRO A 629 1.85 -1.26 -12.88
CA PRO A 629 1.11 -1.89 -13.98
C PRO A 629 -0.40 -1.71 -13.79
N LEU A 630 -1.05 -1.14 -14.80
CA LEU A 630 -2.46 -0.81 -14.78
C LEU A 630 -3.24 -1.79 -15.66
N ALA A 631 -4.24 -2.43 -15.06
CA ALA A 631 -5.23 -3.25 -15.76
C ALA A 631 -6.58 -2.51 -15.82
N PHE A 632 -7.14 -2.36 -17.01
CA PHE A 632 -8.52 -1.90 -17.17
C PHE A 632 -9.48 -3.07 -16.99
N ASN A 633 -10.24 -3.06 -15.89
CA ASN A 633 -11.37 -3.96 -15.64
C ASN A 633 -12.65 -3.18 -15.98
N GLY A 634 -13.04 -3.23 -17.26
CA GLY A 634 -14.02 -2.32 -17.82
C GLY A 634 -15.38 -2.91 -18.17
N VAL A 635 -16.39 -2.05 -18.30
CA VAL A 635 -17.69 -2.36 -18.91
C VAL A 635 -18.03 -1.38 -20.02
N VAL A 636 -18.79 -1.84 -21.02
CA VAL A 636 -19.42 -0.94 -21.99
C VAL A 636 -20.76 -0.41 -21.46
N TRP A 637 -20.94 0.90 -21.43
CA TRP A 637 -22.18 1.54 -21.01
C TRP A 637 -22.66 2.53 -22.09
N GLY A 638 -23.53 2.06 -22.97
CA GLY A 638 -24.11 2.85 -24.07
C GLY A 638 -25.25 3.76 -23.61
N GLY A 639 -25.79 4.55 -24.54
CA GLY A 639 -26.91 5.48 -24.29
C GLY A 639 -26.73 6.88 -24.88
N PHE A 640 -25.50 7.24 -25.24
CA PHE A 640 -25.17 8.47 -25.98
C PHE A 640 -25.09 8.24 -27.50
N ASP A 641 -25.45 7.04 -27.95
CA ASP A 641 -25.36 6.57 -29.34
C ASP A 641 -26.67 5.98 -29.88
N ASN A 642 -27.74 5.99 -29.09
CA ASN A 642 -29.01 5.33 -29.39
C ASN A 642 -30.25 6.26 -29.22
N LYS A 643 -30.04 7.59 -29.25
CA LYS A 643 -31.05 8.64 -29.03
C LYS A 643 -31.63 8.72 -27.61
N VAL A 644 -31.13 7.91 -26.67
CA VAL A 644 -31.53 8.03 -25.27
C VAL A 644 -31.00 9.35 -24.70
N THR A 645 -29.82 9.81 -25.12
CA THR A 645 -29.15 11.06 -24.65
C THR A 645 -28.65 11.00 -23.20
N MET A 646 -28.52 9.79 -22.65
CA MET A 646 -27.97 9.47 -21.33
C MET A 646 -27.72 7.95 -21.28
N LEU A 647 -26.89 7.50 -20.35
CA LEU A 647 -26.56 6.09 -20.14
C LEU A 647 -27.80 5.17 -19.97
N ASP A 648 -27.74 4.01 -20.62
CA ASP A 648 -28.81 3.01 -20.66
C ASP A 648 -29.07 2.39 -19.28
N GLY A 649 -30.33 2.04 -19.01
CA GLY A 649 -30.78 1.47 -17.73
C GLY A 649 -31.39 2.50 -16.78
N LEU A 650 -30.93 3.75 -16.81
CA LEU A 650 -31.40 4.84 -15.93
C LEU A 650 -32.86 5.26 -16.17
N PHE A 651 -33.43 4.89 -17.33
CA PHE A 651 -34.80 5.22 -17.72
C PHE A 651 -35.71 3.99 -17.90
N LEU A 652 -35.15 2.77 -17.79
CA LEU A 652 -35.89 1.50 -17.89
C LEU A 652 -35.93 0.75 -16.55
N GLY A 653 -35.08 1.12 -15.60
CA GLY A 653 -35.09 0.58 -14.25
C GLY A 653 -36.44 0.78 -13.55
N ASN A 654 -36.80 -0.16 -12.70
CA ASN A 654 -38.00 -0.11 -11.86
C ASN A 654 -37.67 0.01 -10.37
N THR A 655 -36.39 0.15 -10.01
CA THR A 655 -35.89 0.31 -8.64
C THR A 655 -34.94 1.50 -8.56
N SER A 656 -34.85 2.13 -7.39
CA SER A 656 -33.89 3.22 -7.15
C SER A 656 -32.44 2.79 -7.38
N LEU A 657 -32.13 1.49 -7.23
CA LEU A 657 -30.80 0.89 -7.48
C LEU A 657 -30.33 0.98 -8.94
N THR A 658 -31.23 1.17 -9.88
CA THR A 658 -30.95 1.19 -11.33
C THR A 658 -31.41 2.45 -12.02
N LEU A 659 -32.31 3.21 -11.38
CA LEU A 659 -32.77 4.51 -11.86
C LEU A 659 -31.75 5.61 -11.61
N ASP A 660 -30.97 5.55 -10.53
CA ASP A 660 -30.00 6.59 -10.19
C ASP A 660 -28.59 6.30 -10.76
N PHE A 661 -28.00 7.31 -11.38
CA PHE A 661 -26.67 7.23 -11.99
C PHE A 661 -25.57 7.01 -10.96
N ALA A 662 -25.49 7.86 -9.92
CA ALA A 662 -24.49 7.75 -8.86
C ALA A 662 -24.58 6.39 -8.14
N THR A 663 -25.80 5.91 -7.87
CA THR A 663 -26.02 4.57 -7.30
C THR A 663 -25.49 3.46 -8.21
N SER A 664 -25.74 3.57 -9.53
CA SER A 664 -25.23 2.59 -10.51
C SER A 664 -23.70 2.62 -10.61
N VAL A 665 -23.07 3.80 -10.53
CA VAL A 665 -21.61 3.95 -10.47
C VAL A 665 -21.05 3.35 -9.17
N ARG A 666 -21.73 3.55 -8.04
CA ARG A 666 -21.35 2.93 -6.76
C ARG A 666 -21.41 1.40 -6.83
N ARG A 667 -22.40 0.85 -7.53
CA ARG A 667 -22.50 -0.60 -7.79
C ARG A 667 -21.35 -1.10 -8.67
N LEU A 668 -20.98 -0.37 -9.72
CA LEU A 668 -19.82 -0.70 -10.56
C LEU A 668 -18.53 -0.71 -9.76
N ALA A 669 -18.26 0.37 -9.01
CA ALA A 669 -17.05 0.51 -8.19
C ALA A 669 -16.98 -0.60 -7.15
N ALA A 670 -18.09 -0.87 -6.46
CA ALA A 670 -18.18 -1.94 -5.49
C ALA A 670 -17.94 -3.34 -6.11
N LEU A 671 -18.25 -3.57 -7.38
CA LEU A 671 -17.95 -4.84 -8.04
C LEU A 671 -16.49 -4.95 -8.52
N GLY A 672 -15.67 -3.91 -8.34
CA GLY A 672 -14.27 -3.89 -8.72
C GLY A 672 -13.99 -3.38 -10.13
N PHE A 673 -15.00 -2.82 -10.82
CA PHE A 673 -14.77 -2.19 -12.13
C PHE A 673 -14.06 -0.85 -11.93
N ASN A 674 -13.05 -0.59 -12.77
CA ASN A 674 -12.26 0.65 -12.74
C ASN A 674 -12.26 1.39 -14.08
N ALA A 675 -12.98 0.89 -15.09
CA ALA A 675 -13.09 1.54 -16.38
C ALA A 675 -14.51 1.47 -16.97
N VAL A 676 -14.92 2.51 -17.69
CA VAL A 676 -16.19 2.56 -18.42
C VAL A 676 -15.93 3.01 -19.85
N ARG A 677 -16.36 2.18 -20.81
CA ARG A 677 -16.37 2.52 -22.22
C ARG A 677 -17.74 3.05 -22.60
N ILE A 678 -17.79 4.29 -23.09
CA ILE A 678 -19.02 5.03 -23.43
C ILE A 678 -19.10 5.24 -24.94
N PRO A 679 -19.90 4.40 -25.64
CA PRO A 679 -20.30 4.66 -27.01
C PRO A 679 -21.12 5.96 -27.13
N PHE A 680 -20.80 6.80 -28.11
CA PHE A 680 -21.55 8.00 -28.44
C PHE A 680 -21.64 8.26 -29.96
N SER A 681 -22.61 9.08 -30.38
CA SER A 681 -22.66 9.67 -31.73
C SER A 681 -22.66 11.20 -31.65
N PHE A 682 -21.96 11.88 -32.56
CA PHE A 682 -21.99 13.35 -32.63
C PHE A 682 -23.41 13.88 -32.87
N THR A 683 -24.23 13.12 -33.59
CA THR A 683 -25.64 13.47 -33.82
C THR A 683 -26.42 13.54 -32.51
N ASP A 684 -26.26 12.55 -31.63
CA ASP A 684 -26.95 12.54 -30.33
C ASP A 684 -26.37 13.59 -29.37
N LEU A 685 -25.05 13.82 -29.39
CA LEU A 685 -24.42 14.88 -28.59
C LEU A 685 -24.92 16.28 -28.99
N GLN A 686 -25.23 16.49 -30.27
CA GLN A 686 -25.81 17.73 -30.79
C GLN A 686 -27.33 17.82 -30.60
N ALA A 687 -28.00 16.75 -30.19
CA ALA A 687 -29.43 16.76 -29.94
C ALA A 687 -29.76 17.64 -28.72
N LYS A 688 -30.89 18.37 -28.79
CA LYS A 688 -31.46 19.01 -27.61
C LYS A 688 -31.87 17.90 -26.63
N GLY A 689 -31.37 17.93 -25.40
CA GLY A 689 -31.62 16.93 -24.36
C GLY A 689 -33.06 16.96 -23.83
N THR A 690 -34.05 16.65 -24.67
CA THR A 690 -35.48 16.84 -24.37
C THR A 690 -36.04 15.85 -23.35
N ARG A 691 -35.33 14.76 -23.08
CA ARG A 691 -35.79 13.70 -22.16
C ARG A 691 -35.40 14.07 -20.72
N ASN A 692 -36.38 14.13 -19.82
CA ASN A 692 -36.17 14.36 -18.40
C ASN A 692 -35.79 13.03 -17.72
N PHE A 693 -34.60 12.95 -17.14
CA PHE A 693 -34.07 11.78 -16.39
C PHE A 693 -34.31 11.86 -14.89
N THR A 694 -34.72 13.02 -14.40
CA THR A 694 -35.13 13.23 -13.02
C THR A 694 -36.45 12.50 -12.76
N ARG A 695 -36.46 11.65 -11.74
CA ARG A 695 -37.61 10.80 -11.40
C ARG A 695 -37.79 10.72 -9.89
N ALA A 696 -39.05 10.63 -9.45
CA ALA A 696 -39.33 10.25 -8.07
C ALA A 696 -38.84 8.82 -7.82
N CYS A 697 -38.08 8.63 -6.76
CA CYS A 697 -37.58 7.34 -6.29
C CYS A 697 -37.29 7.43 -4.79
N HIS A 698 -37.12 6.33 -4.08
CA HIS A 698 -36.67 6.40 -2.69
C HIS A 698 -35.14 6.42 -2.60
N SER A 699 -34.58 7.06 -1.57
CA SER A 699 -33.16 6.97 -1.27
C SER A 699 -32.79 5.52 -0.97
N VAL A 700 -31.83 4.97 -1.71
CA VAL A 700 -31.35 3.60 -1.51
C VAL A 700 -30.64 3.52 -0.17
N SER A 701 -31.14 2.68 0.73
CA SER A 701 -30.48 2.41 2.00
C SER A 701 -29.21 1.56 1.80
N GLU A 702 -28.26 1.67 2.73
CA GLU A 702 -27.07 0.81 2.75
C GLU A 702 -27.40 -0.69 2.80
N ALA A 703 -28.56 -1.05 3.39
CA ALA A 703 -29.04 -2.42 3.41
C ALA A 703 -29.47 -2.89 2.01
N GLU A 704 -30.24 -2.06 1.29
CA GLU A 704 -30.67 -2.35 -0.08
C GLU A 704 -29.49 -2.39 -1.05
N LEU A 705 -28.54 -1.45 -0.94
CA LEU A 705 -27.35 -1.43 -1.78
C LEU A 705 -26.51 -2.70 -1.59
N ARG A 706 -26.22 -3.06 -0.33
CA ARG A 706 -25.52 -4.30 0.00
C ARG A 706 -26.27 -5.52 -0.51
N ALA A 707 -27.57 -5.62 -0.30
CA ALA A 707 -28.37 -6.75 -0.78
C ALA A 707 -28.25 -6.90 -2.31
N SER A 708 -28.22 -5.79 -3.05
CA SER A 708 -28.05 -5.78 -4.51
C SER A 708 -26.67 -6.21 -5.00
N LEU A 709 -25.67 -6.22 -4.11
CA LEU A 709 -24.26 -6.50 -4.40
C LEU A 709 -23.74 -7.72 -3.63
N THR A 710 -24.65 -8.55 -3.13
CA THR A 710 -24.34 -9.77 -2.38
C THR A 710 -24.68 -11.01 -3.23
N PRO A 711 -23.75 -11.96 -3.42
CA PRO A 711 -24.04 -13.16 -4.18
C PRO A 711 -25.04 -14.08 -3.44
N PRO A 712 -25.91 -14.81 -4.17
CA PRO A 712 -27.02 -15.59 -3.60
C PRO A 712 -26.59 -16.78 -2.72
N THR A 713 -25.34 -17.22 -2.82
CA THR A 713 -24.71 -18.22 -1.95
C THR A 713 -23.47 -17.61 -1.30
N PRO A 714 -23.58 -17.07 -0.08
CA PRO A 714 -22.43 -16.54 0.65
C PRO A 714 -21.47 -17.66 1.02
N LEU A 715 -20.21 -17.53 0.61
CA LEU A 715 -19.12 -18.38 1.11
C LEU A 715 -18.41 -17.76 2.32
N VAL A 716 -18.69 -16.48 2.65
CA VAL A 716 -17.95 -15.65 3.61
C VAL A 716 -18.88 -14.64 4.30
N SER A 717 -18.49 -14.13 5.46
CA SER A 717 -19.13 -12.95 6.07
C SER A 717 -18.87 -11.71 5.23
N TYR A 718 -19.80 -10.75 5.17
CA TYR A 718 -19.66 -9.53 4.36
C TYR A 718 -19.35 -8.31 5.22
N ALA A 719 -18.67 -7.30 4.64
CA ALA A 719 -18.41 -6.07 5.36
C ALA A 719 -19.73 -5.38 5.69
N ALA A 720 -19.76 -4.63 6.80
CA ALA A 720 -20.99 -4.03 7.30
C ALA A 720 -21.55 -2.93 6.38
N GLN A 721 -20.76 -2.42 5.43
CA GLN A 721 -21.14 -1.34 4.50
C GLN A 721 -20.45 -1.52 3.14
N VAL A 722 -21.14 -1.14 2.07
CA VAL A 722 -20.56 -1.06 0.72
C VAL A 722 -19.72 0.22 0.65
N PRO A 723 -18.49 0.19 0.09
CA PRO A 723 -17.67 1.39 -0.01
C PRO A 723 -18.42 2.58 -0.63
N PRO A 724 -18.31 3.79 -0.05
CA PRO A 724 -18.89 4.99 -0.65
C PRO A 724 -18.11 5.40 -1.90
N LEU A 725 -18.75 6.23 -2.73
CA LEU A 725 -18.08 6.95 -3.81
C LEU A 725 -17.17 8.05 -3.24
N GLY A 726 -16.00 8.24 -3.84
CA GLY A 726 -15.06 9.30 -3.44
C GLY A 726 -15.55 10.70 -3.80
N PHE A 727 -16.38 10.80 -4.84
CA PHE A 727 -17.03 12.03 -5.29
C PHE A 727 -18.56 11.80 -5.33
N PRO A 728 -19.30 12.16 -4.27
CA PRO A 728 -20.74 11.92 -4.20
C PRO A 728 -21.51 12.87 -5.12
N ALA A 729 -22.65 12.44 -5.64
CA ALA A 729 -23.58 13.34 -6.30
C ALA A 729 -24.33 14.18 -5.27
N GLU A 730 -24.72 15.40 -5.63
CA GLU A 730 -25.63 16.23 -4.82
C GLU A 730 -27.04 15.61 -4.83
N GLU A 731 -27.24 14.59 -3.98
CA GLU A 731 -28.50 13.87 -3.92
C GLU A 731 -29.64 14.76 -3.40
N VAL A 732 -30.77 14.72 -4.09
CA VAL A 732 -32.01 15.32 -3.62
C VAL A 732 -32.89 14.20 -3.06
N PRO A 733 -33.21 14.19 -1.76
CA PRO A 733 -34.01 13.14 -1.16
C PRO A 733 -35.32 12.92 -1.92
N GLY A 734 -35.60 11.66 -2.26
CA GLY A 734 -36.81 11.30 -3.01
C GLY A 734 -36.71 11.48 -4.54
N ILE A 735 -35.56 11.92 -5.07
CA ILE A 735 -35.38 12.27 -6.47
C ILE A 735 -34.08 11.66 -7.03
N CYS A 736 -34.23 10.70 -7.95
CA CYS A 736 -33.11 10.12 -8.70
C CYS A 736 -32.71 11.07 -9.82
N ASN A 737 -31.40 11.18 -10.09
CA ASN A 737 -30.83 11.99 -11.17
C ASN A 737 -31.24 13.48 -11.13
N GLY A 738 -31.54 14.04 -9.96
CA GLY A 738 -31.86 15.47 -9.81
C GLY A 738 -30.70 16.40 -10.12
N TYR A 739 -29.47 15.88 -10.01
CA TYR A 739 -28.19 16.56 -10.23
C TYR A 739 -27.71 16.51 -11.69
N LEU A 740 -28.38 15.76 -12.58
CA LEU A 740 -27.95 15.68 -13.98
C LEU A 740 -28.24 17.00 -14.74
N PRO A 741 -27.33 17.47 -15.60
CA PRO A 741 -27.58 18.62 -16.44
C PRO A 741 -28.83 18.46 -17.32
N ALA A 742 -29.68 19.50 -17.35
CA ALA A 742 -30.94 19.52 -18.09
C ALA A 742 -30.86 20.25 -19.44
N ASP A 743 -29.73 20.88 -19.74
CA ASP A 743 -29.51 21.83 -20.84
C ASP A 743 -29.19 21.15 -22.18
N SER A 744 -28.26 20.19 -22.22
CA SER A 744 -27.88 19.50 -23.46
C SER A 744 -27.37 18.07 -23.24
N THR A 745 -27.40 17.25 -24.30
CA THR A 745 -26.80 15.90 -24.26
C THR A 745 -25.30 15.96 -24.03
N LEU A 746 -24.60 16.92 -24.65
CA LEU A 746 -23.16 17.12 -24.46
C LEU A 746 -22.81 17.47 -23.00
N SER A 747 -23.58 18.35 -22.36
CA SER A 747 -23.40 18.71 -20.95
C SER A 747 -23.55 17.50 -20.03
N ARG A 748 -24.49 16.58 -20.33
CA ARG A 748 -24.61 15.31 -19.60
C ARG A 748 -23.43 14.39 -19.83
N LEU A 749 -22.90 14.29 -21.05
CA LEU A 749 -21.69 13.50 -21.31
C LEU A 749 -20.51 14.06 -20.51
N ILE A 750 -20.30 15.38 -20.53
CA ILE A 750 -19.25 16.05 -19.75
C ILE A 750 -19.41 15.71 -18.26
N PHE A 751 -20.62 15.86 -17.71
CA PHE A 751 -20.90 15.49 -16.33
C PHE A 751 -20.61 14.01 -16.04
N VAL A 752 -20.99 13.09 -16.92
CA VAL A 752 -20.72 11.65 -16.75
C VAL A 752 -19.22 11.38 -16.74
N VAL A 753 -18.45 11.97 -17.65
CA VAL A 753 -16.99 11.83 -17.71
C VAL A 753 -16.36 12.37 -16.43
N ASP A 754 -16.75 13.57 -16.01
CA ASP A 754 -16.27 14.20 -14.78
C ASP A 754 -16.57 13.35 -13.55
N PHE A 755 -17.83 12.94 -13.40
CA PHE A 755 -18.28 12.16 -12.26
C PHE A 755 -17.56 10.80 -12.17
N LEU A 756 -17.40 10.10 -13.29
CA LEU A 756 -16.70 8.81 -13.32
C LEU A 756 -15.21 8.98 -13.00
N THR A 757 -14.54 9.95 -13.62
CA THR A 757 -13.10 10.17 -13.42
C THR A 757 -12.78 10.66 -12.00
N ASN A 758 -13.59 11.55 -11.40
CA ASN A 758 -13.45 11.94 -9.99
C ASN A 758 -13.76 10.79 -9.01
N ASN A 759 -14.44 9.73 -9.47
CA ASN A 759 -14.63 8.48 -8.73
C ASN A 759 -13.61 7.38 -9.08
N GLY A 760 -12.50 7.74 -9.73
CA GLY A 760 -11.37 6.84 -9.99
C GLY A 760 -11.52 5.95 -11.22
N PHE A 761 -12.54 6.15 -12.05
CA PHE A 761 -12.70 5.39 -13.29
C PHE A 761 -11.85 5.95 -14.44
N TYR A 762 -11.36 5.05 -15.30
CA TYR A 762 -10.91 5.38 -16.64
C TYR A 762 -12.10 5.40 -17.60
N VAL A 763 -12.24 6.47 -18.38
CA VAL A 763 -13.36 6.65 -19.30
C VAL A 763 -12.89 6.56 -20.73
N VAL A 764 -13.34 5.54 -21.46
CA VAL A 764 -13.07 5.39 -22.90
C VAL A 764 -14.22 5.98 -23.68
N LEU A 765 -14.00 7.10 -24.36
CA LEU A 765 -14.98 7.70 -25.27
C LEU A 765 -14.86 7.03 -26.64
N SER A 766 -15.97 6.47 -27.13
CA SER A 766 -16.00 5.65 -28.34
C SER A 766 -17.03 6.17 -29.33
N ASN A 767 -16.62 6.64 -30.52
CA ASN A 767 -17.59 7.06 -31.52
C ASN A 767 -18.19 5.83 -32.21
N ASN A 768 -19.50 5.62 -32.03
CA ASN A 768 -20.20 4.46 -32.58
C ASN A 768 -20.56 4.67 -34.04
N LEU A 769 -19.87 3.97 -34.93
CA LEU A 769 -20.03 4.09 -36.38
C LEU A 769 -21.33 3.50 -36.94
N GLU A 770 -22.01 2.63 -36.19
CA GLU A 770 -23.32 2.12 -36.59
C GLU A 770 -24.36 3.24 -36.61
N THR A 771 -24.22 4.22 -35.72
CA THR A 771 -25.15 5.34 -35.55
C THR A 771 -24.58 6.68 -36.00
N ASP A 772 -23.25 6.79 -36.13
CA ASP A 772 -22.55 7.96 -36.61
C ASP A 772 -21.68 7.70 -37.85
N LYS A 773 -22.24 8.00 -39.02
CA LYS A 773 -21.51 7.89 -40.31
C LYS A 773 -20.88 9.21 -40.77
N SER A 774 -20.71 10.19 -39.87
CA SER A 774 -20.13 11.49 -40.25
C SER A 774 -18.72 11.37 -40.84
N VAL A 775 -17.91 10.45 -40.34
CA VAL A 775 -16.56 10.16 -40.88
C VAL A 775 -16.58 9.79 -42.37
N LEU A 776 -17.62 9.10 -42.83
CA LEU A 776 -17.73 8.68 -44.23
C LEU A 776 -18.12 9.84 -45.17
N ARG A 777 -18.75 10.88 -44.62
CA ARG A 777 -19.24 12.05 -45.39
C ARG A 777 -18.19 13.14 -45.47
N SER A 778 -17.53 13.44 -44.36
CA SER A 778 -16.41 14.37 -44.27
C SER A 778 -15.51 13.98 -43.12
N PRO A 779 -14.40 13.27 -43.40
CA PRO A 779 -13.36 12.96 -42.41
C PRO A 779 -12.87 14.20 -41.65
N GLU A 780 -12.72 15.33 -42.33
CA GLU A 780 -12.23 16.58 -41.73
C GLU A 780 -13.22 17.12 -40.71
N THR A 781 -14.51 17.16 -41.06
CA THR A 781 -15.57 17.58 -40.14
C THR A 781 -15.67 16.64 -38.95
N TRP A 782 -15.47 15.34 -39.16
CA TRP A 782 -15.46 14.34 -38.09
C TRP A 782 -14.28 14.57 -37.11
N VAL A 783 -13.07 14.84 -37.61
CA VAL A 783 -11.92 15.22 -36.76
C VAL A 783 -12.20 16.52 -36.00
N GLN A 784 -12.81 17.53 -36.66
CA GLN A 784 -13.20 18.78 -36.01
C GLN A 784 -14.24 18.58 -34.91
N ASN A 785 -15.22 17.69 -35.13
CA ASN A 785 -16.22 17.35 -34.13
C ASN A 785 -15.58 16.65 -32.92
N TRP A 786 -14.66 15.72 -33.14
CA TRP A 786 -13.88 15.11 -32.05
C TRP A 786 -13.07 16.14 -31.27
N ALA A 787 -12.31 16.99 -31.97
CA ALA A 787 -11.52 18.04 -31.36
C ALA A 787 -12.39 18.99 -30.53
N SER A 788 -13.57 19.36 -31.04
CA SER A 788 -14.53 20.24 -30.35
C SER A 788 -15.12 19.57 -29.11
N THR A 789 -15.58 18.32 -29.22
CA THR A 789 -16.13 17.55 -28.08
C THR A 789 -15.07 17.34 -27.01
N PHE A 790 -13.86 16.92 -27.40
CA PHE A 790 -12.78 16.69 -26.46
C PHE A 790 -12.35 18.01 -25.79
N SER A 791 -12.22 19.10 -26.56
CA SER A 791 -11.95 20.43 -25.99
C SER A 791 -13.01 20.83 -24.96
N ALA A 792 -14.30 20.59 -25.24
CA ALA A 792 -15.38 20.88 -24.30
C ALA A 792 -15.23 20.08 -23.00
N ILE A 793 -14.85 18.80 -23.06
CA ILE A 793 -14.55 17.99 -21.87
C ILE A 793 -13.33 18.56 -21.14
N THR A 794 -12.25 18.84 -21.86
CA THR A 794 -10.99 19.34 -21.25
C THR A 794 -11.18 20.68 -20.52
N VAL A 795 -12.02 21.57 -21.05
CA VAL A 795 -12.27 22.90 -20.48
C VAL A 795 -13.16 22.81 -19.24
N ASN A 796 -14.18 21.96 -19.26
CA ASN A 796 -15.16 21.87 -18.17
C ASN A 796 -14.75 20.89 -17.08
N SER A 797 -13.86 19.95 -17.37
CA SER A 797 -13.39 18.92 -16.44
C SER A 797 -11.88 18.72 -16.55
N PRO A 798 -11.03 19.71 -16.21
CA PRO A 798 -9.58 19.60 -16.38
C PRO A 798 -8.97 18.44 -15.58
N SER A 799 -9.59 18.07 -14.44
CA SER A 799 -9.17 16.93 -13.61
C SER A 799 -9.43 15.57 -14.26
N SER A 800 -10.40 15.49 -15.17
CA SER A 800 -10.77 14.26 -15.90
C SER A 800 -9.78 13.86 -17.00
N LEU A 801 -8.88 14.78 -17.39
CA LEU A 801 -7.96 14.63 -18.52
C LEU A 801 -7.09 13.40 -18.42
N SER A 802 -6.62 13.12 -17.21
CA SER A 802 -5.68 12.03 -16.95
C SER A 802 -6.33 10.66 -17.06
N ASN A 803 -7.64 10.59 -16.91
CA ASN A 803 -8.38 9.33 -16.91
C ASN A 803 -9.27 9.16 -18.17
N THR A 804 -9.19 10.09 -19.14
CA THR A 804 -9.96 10.02 -20.38
C THR A 804 -9.14 9.42 -21.52
N ILE A 805 -9.68 8.39 -22.16
CA ILE A 805 -9.08 7.64 -23.26
C ILE A 805 -9.93 7.83 -24.50
N ILE A 806 -9.29 8.03 -25.65
CA ILE A 806 -10.00 8.22 -26.93
C ILE A 806 -9.95 6.92 -27.72
N GLU A 807 -11.13 6.37 -27.99
CA GLU A 807 -11.34 5.35 -29.00
C GLU A 807 -12.01 5.98 -30.23
N PRO A 808 -11.28 6.18 -31.33
CA PRO A 808 -11.82 6.88 -32.49
C PRO A 808 -13.08 6.24 -33.07
N PHE A 809 -13.16 4.91 -33.06
CA PHE A 809 -14.26 4.16 -33.65
C PHE A 809 -14.61 2.92 -32.83
N ASN A 810 -15.91 2.62 -32.76
CA ASN A 810 -16.40 1.28 -32.47
C ASN A 810 -16.66 0.52 -33.79
N ASP A 811 -16.05 -0.64 -33.96
CA ASP A 811 -16.24 -1.57 -35.09
C ASP A 811 -16.14 -0.94 -36.50
N PRO A 812 -14.97 -0.41 -36.89
CA PRO A 812 -14.79 0.20 -38.22
C PRO A 812 -15.04 -0.76 -39.39
N ALA A 813 -14.87 -2.06 -39.19
CA ALA A 813 -15.12 -3.05 -40.23
C ALA A 813 -16.61 -3.27 -40.51
N ALA A 814 -17.50 -3.03 -39.54
CA ALA A 814 -18.95 -3.14 -39.74
C ALA A 814 -19.47 -2.23 -40.87
N ILE A 815 -18.76 -1.15 -41.18
CA ILE A 815 -19.11 -0.22 -42.27
C ILE A 815 -18.13 -0.27 -43.45
N GLY A 816 -17.24 -1.26 -43.48
CA GLY A 816 -16.33 -1.52 -44.61
C GLY A 816 -15.04 -0.68 -44.62
N LEU A 817 -14.70 0.03 -43.54
CA LEU A 817 -13.42 0.73 -43.47
C LEU A 817 -12.26 -0.27 -43.44
N GLN A 818 -11.20 0.06 -44.16
CA GLN A 818 -9.98 -0.74 -44.31
C GLN A 818 -8.76 0.06 -43.88
N TRP A 819 -7.62 -0.59 -43.60
CA TRP A 819 -6.39 0.11 -43.22
C TRP A 819 -5.92 1.09 -44.29
N ASN A 820 -6.05 0.69 -45.56
CA ASN A 820 -5.85 1.53 -46.73
C ASN A 820 -7.21 1.92 -47.33
N ALA A 821 -7.27 3.07 -47.99
CA ALA A 821 -8.48 3.52 -48.68
C ALA A 821 -8.92 2.48 -49.73
N ALA A 822 -10.20 2.11 -49.71
CA ALA A 822 -10.76 1.08 -50.57
C ALA A 822 -12.25 1.31 -50.79
N GLY A 823 -12.78 0.93 -51.96
CA GLY A 823 -14.22 0.98 -52.24
C GLY A 823 -14.84 2.39 -52.19
N GLY A 824 -14.05 3.45 -52.39
CA GLY A 824 -14.49 4.84 -52.25
C GLY A 824 -14.58 5.35 -50.80
N LEU A 825 -14.14 4.53 -49.83
CA LEU A 825 -14.09 4.89 -48.41
C LEU A 825 -12.65 5.33 -48.02
N PRO A 826 -12.52 6.25 -47.03
CA PRO A 826 -11.21 6.63 -46.49
C PRO A 826 -10.52 5.45 -45.78
N GLY A 827 -9.19 5.49 -45.71
CA GLY A 827 -8.38 4.50 -45.00
C GLY A 827 -8.26 4.79 -43.51
N LEU A 828 -8.29 3.77 -42.66
CA LEU A 828 -8.10 3.91 -41.21
C LEU A 828 -6.74 4.51 -40.85
N THR A 829 -5.71 4.26 -41.66
CA THR A 829 -4.39 4.88 -41.46
C THR A 829 -4.50 6.39 -41.38
N ASP A 830 -5.14 7.02 -42.38
CA ASP A 830 -5.25 8.47 -42.45
C ASP A 830 -6.19 9.01 -41.36
N LEU A 831 -7.29 8.30 -41.09
CA LEU A 831 -8.27 8.69 -40.07
C LEU A 831 -7.67 8.67 -38.66
N TYR A 832 -6.99 7.59 -38.27
CA TYR A 832 -6.37 7.49 -36.95
C TYR A 832 -5.25 8.51 -36.79
N ILE A 833 -4.36 8.67 -37.79
CA ILE A 833 -3.29 9.65 -37.69
C ILE A 833 -3.83 11.09 -37.61
N ALA A 834 -4.81 11.45 -38.44
CA ALA A 834 -5.39 12.78 -38.44
C ALA A 834 -6.08 13.12 -37.10
N LEU A 835 -6.84 12.17 -36.53
CA LEU A 835 -7.47 12.38 -35.24
C LEU A 835 -6.42 12.44 -34.11
N GLN A 836 -5.46 11.52 -34.08
CA GLN A 836 -4.43 11.50 -33.04
C GLN A 836 -3.56 12.78 -33.06
N ASP A 837 -3.25 13.32 -34.25
CA ASP A 837 -2.58 14.62 -34.40
C ASP A 837 -3.45 15.76 -33.81
N ALA A 838 -4.74 15.79 -34.15
CA ALA A 838 -5.66 16.83 -33.65
C ALA A 838 -5.83 16.77 -32.12
N ILE A 839 -6.09 15.59 -31.56
CA ILE A 839 -6.26 15.39 -30.12
C ILE A 839 -4.95 15.64 -29.36
N SER A 840 -3.80 15.23 -29.91
CA SER A 840 -2.50 15.46 -29.27
C SER A 840 -2.15 16.94 -29.18
N THR A 841 -2.77 17.80 -30.00
CA THR A 841 -2.64 19.26 -29.88
C THR A 841 -3.46 19.82 -28.72
N ILE A 842 -4.57 19.17 -28.37
CA ILE A 842 -5.43 19.55 -27.23
C ILE A 842 -4.84 18.99 -25.92
N SER A 843 -4.45 17.72 -25.94
CA SER A 843 -3.85 17.04 -24.79
C SER A 843 -2.67 16.15 -25.23
N PRO A 844 -1.43 16.51 -24.90
CA PRO A 844 -0.24 15.75 -25.30
C PRO A 844 -0.05 14.46 -24.50
N THR A 845 -0.96 14.12 -23.58
CA THR A 845 -0.86 12.95 -22.71
C THR A 845 -1.97 11.92 -22.93
N THR A 846 -3.00 12.25 -23.72
CA THR A 846 -4.12 11.36 -24.00
C THR A 846 -3.68 10.04 -24.60
N LEU A 847 -4.26 8.95 -24.08
CA LEU A 847 -4.12 7.60 -24.62
C LEU A 847 -5.16 7.35 -25.72
N PHE A 848 -4.76 6.55 -26.71
CA PHE A 848 -5.57 6.19 -27.86
C PHE A 848 -5.79 4.68 -27.89
N MET A 849 -7.05 4.27 -27.81
CA MET A 849 -7.46 2.87 -27.93
C MET A 849 -7.93 2.64 -29.37
N LEU A 850 -7.22 1.82 -30.14
CA LEU A 850 -7.47 1.66 -31.58
C LEU A 850 -7.95 0.26 -31.91
N GLN A 851 -9.04 0.17 -32.67
CA GLN A 851 -9.54 -1.09 -33.20
C GLN A 851 -8.95 -1.40 -34.58
N GLY A 852 -8.78 -2.68 -34.90
CA GLY A 852 -8.32 -3.13 -36.21
C GLY A 852 -9.47 -3.22 -37.21
N THR A 853 -9.24 -3.88 -38.35
CA THR A 853 -10.27 -4.09 -39.37
C THR A 853 -10.07 -5.41 -40.10
N GLY A 854 -11.16 -5.98 -40.62
CA GLY A 854 -11.17 -7.24 -41.35
C GLY A 854 -11.26 -8.45 -40.41
N LYS A 855 -11.76 -9.53 -40.98
CA LYS A 855 -11.85 -10.83 -40.33
C LYS A 855 -10.78 -11.73 -40.94
N LEU A 856 -9.90 -12.34 -40.13
CA LEU A 856 -8.93 -13.33 -40.64
C LEU A 856 -9.61 -14.61 -41.15
N ARG A 857 -10.80 -14.92 -40.65
CA ARG A 857 -11.67 -16.01 -41.09
C ARG A 857 -13.11 -15.50 -41.11
N GLN A 858 -14.00 -16.09 -41.94
CA GLN A 858 -15.42 -15.66 -42.07
C GLN A 858 -16.18 -15.53 -40.74
N ASN A 859 -15.67 -16.14 -39.67
CA ASN A 859 -16.31 -16.35 -38.38
C ASN A 859 -15.82 -15.42 -37.25
N MET A 860 -15.03 -14.37 -37.55
CA MET A 860 -14.43 -13.50 -36.53
C MET A 860 -15.14 -12.15 -36.37
N ALA A 861 -14.85 -11.45 -35.28
CA ALA A 861 -15.20 -10.03 -35.15
C ALA A 861 -14.40 -9.22 -36.18
N GLY A 862 -15.01 -8.18 -36.75
CA GLY A 862 -14.40 -7.40 -37.83
C GLY A 862 -13.16 -6.60 -37.43
N THR A 863 -12.75 -6.59 -36.16
CA THR A 863 -11.83 -5.56 -35.63
C THR A 863 -10.50 -6.11 -35.12
N GLN A 864 -10.23 -7.38 -35.38
CA GLN A 864 -9.11 -8.10 -34.78
C GLN A 864 -7.83 -8.05 -35.62
N ASN A 865 -7.91 -7.69 -36.91
CA ASN A 865 -6.75 -7.77 -37.77
C ASN A 865 -5.83 -6.54 -37.67
N PHE A 866 -4.69 -6.79 -37.01
CA PHE A 866 -3.50 -5.94 -36.96
C PHE A 866 -2.28 -6.64 -37.60
N GLN A 867 -2.50 -7.70 -38.40
CA GLN A 867 -1.44 -8.52 -38.96
C GLN A 867 -0.57 -7.70 -39.94
N THR A 868 0.75 -7.74 -39.76
CA THR A 868 1.74 -7.04 -40.60
C THR A 868 2.56 -7.94 -41.52
N ASP A 869 2.48 -9.26 -41.35
CA ASP A 869 3.18 -10.23 -42.20
C ASP A 869 2.60 -10.27 -43.63
N PRO A 870 3.38 -9.94 -44.67
CA PRO A 870 2.88 -9.83 -46.03
C PRO A 870 2.37 -11.16 -46.60
N PHE A 871 2.91 -12.30 -46.18
CA PHE A 871 2.47 -13.62 -46.65
C PHE A 871 1.10 -13.96 -46.09
N THR A 872 0.90 -13.73 -44.79
CA THR A 872 -0.38 -13.93 -44.10
C THR A 872 -1.44 -12.98 -44.64
N ILE A 873 -1.10 -11.70 -44.82
CA ILE A 873 -2.01 -10.72 -45.43
C ILE A 873 -2.49 -11.20 -46.80
N ALA A 874 -1.58 -11.65 -47.66
CA ALA A 874 -1.92 -12.15 -48.99
C ALA A 874 -2.75 -13.44 -48.94
N ALA A 875 -2.40 -14.39 -48.07
CA ALA A 875 -3.08 -15.67 -47.92
C ALA A 875 -4.55 -15.52 -47.49
N TYR A 876 -4.85 -14.52 -46.66
CA TYR A 876 -6.19 -14.29 -46.13
C TYR A 876 -6.92 -13.07 -46.74
N GLY A 877 -6.31 -12.38 -47.71
CA GLY A 877 -6.91 -11.20 -48.36
C GLY A 877 -7.18 -10.04 -47.40
N LEU A 878 -6.29 -9.84 -46.43
CA LEU A 878 -6.47 -8.86 -45.36
C LEU A 878 -6.14 -7.44 -45.82
N SER A 879 -6.75 -6.46 -45.15
CA SER A 879 -6.27 -5.09 -45.25
C SER A 879 -4.95 -4.95 -44.49
N ASN A 880 -3.98 -4.23 -45.07
CA ASN A 880 -2.60 -4.16 -44.58
C ASN A 880 -2.36 -2.93 -43.66
N PRO A 881 -2.10 -3.09 -42.35
CA PRO A 881 -1.79 -2.02 -41.39
C PRO A 881 -0.35 -1.52 -41.42
N THR A 882 0.53 -2.08 -42.25
CA THR A 882 1.98 -1.77 -42.23
C THR A 882 2.24 -0.27 -42.41
N THR A 883 1.50 0.40 -43.29
CA THR A 883 1.63 1.86 -43.49
C THR A 883 1.26 2.64 -42.24
N PHE A 884 0.21 2.22 -41.52
CA PHE A 884 -0.17 2.81 -40.24
C PHE A 884 0.95 2.70 -39.21
N PHE A 885 1.48 1.50 -38.97
CA PHE A 885 2.53 1.33 -37.96
C PHE A 885 3.84 2.05 -38.31
N ARG A 886 4.20 2.13 -39.60
CA ARG A 886 5.34 2.93 -40.06
C ARG A 886 5.14 4.42 -39.78
N THR A 887 3.97 4.96 -40.13
CA THR A 887 3.63 6.36 -39.88
C THR A 887 3.58 6.66 -38.39
N LEU A 888 2.92 5.81 -37.60
CA LEU A 888 2.82 5.94 -36.15
C LEU A 888 4.19 5.93 -35.47
N SER A 889 5.13 5.11 -35.94
CA SER A 889 6.49 5.00 -35.37
C SER A 889 7.26 6.33 -35.36
N GLY A 890 6.92 7.25 -36.26
CA GLY A 890 7.51 8.60 -36.32
C GLY A 890 6.76 9.67 -35.51
N ARG A 891 5.69 9.32 -34.80
CA ARG A 891 4.83 10.28 -34.09
C ARG A 891 5.13 10.32 -32.58
N PRO A 892 4.97 11.49 -31.93
CA PRO A 892 5.24 11.64 -30.49
C PRO A 892 4.25 10.87 -29.59
N TYR A 893 3.12 10.42 -30.14
CA TYR A 893 2.11 9.62 -29.45
C TYR A 893 2.23 8.11 -29.70
N VAL A 894 3.33 7.62 -30.30
CA VAL A 894 3.53 6.16 -30.50
C VAL A 894 3.44 5.38 -29.18
N ASN A 895 4.00 5.91 -28.10
CA ASN A 895 3.93 5.34 -26.75
C ASN A 895 2.65 5.75 -26.00
N ARG A 896 1.59 6.12 -26.73
CA ARG A 896 0.25 6.41 -26.20
C ARG A 896 -0.83 5.62 -26.92
N THR A 897 -0.43 4.70 -27.80
CA THR A 897 -1.34 3.86 -28.59
C THR A 897 -1.51 2.49 -27.95
N ILE A 898 -2.76 2.11 -27.75
CA ILE A 898 -3.24 0.82 -27.28
C ILE A 898 -3.97 0.14 -28.43
N LEU A 899 -3.74 -1.15 -28.66
CA LEU A 899 -4.52 -1.92 -29.63
C LEU A 899 -5.67 -2.62 -28.91
N ALA A 900 -6.86 -2.53 -29.48
CA ALA A 900 -8.10 -2.96 -28.84
C ALA A 900 -8.95 -3.89 -29.71
N PRO A 901 -8.52 -5.15 -29.91
CA PRO A 901 -9.32 -6.13 -30.62
C PRO A 901 -10.63 -6.43 -29.87
N ARG A 902 -11.74 -6.57 -30.61
CA ARG A 902 -13.01 -7.10 -30.10
C ARG A 902 -13.03 -8.61 -30.26
N ILE A 903 -13.59 -9.36 -29.32
CA ILE A 903 -13.72 -10.81 -29.42
C ILE A 903 -15.19 -11.19 -29.26
N GLU A 904 -15.74 -11.87 -30.25
CA GLU A 904 -17.13 -12.31 -30.27
C GLU A 904 -17.25 -13.83 -30.05
N PRO A 905 -18.11 -14.29 -29.13
CA PRO A 905 -18.35 -15.71 -28.94
C PRO A 905 -19.18 -16.34 -30.08
N PRO A 906 -19.22 -17.68 -30.15
CA PRO A 906 -20.01 -18.44 -31.12
C PRO A 906 -21.49 -18.04 -31.22
N SER A 907 -22.13 -17.64 -30.11
CA SER A 907 -23.52 -17.16 -30.11
C SER A 907 -23.75 -15.90 -30.94
N ILE A 908 -22.73 -15.04 -31.10
CA ILE A 908 -22.80 -13.85 -31.96
C ILE A 908 -22.43 -14.19 -33.39
N THR A 909 -21.32 -14.92 -33.57
CA THR A 909 -20.79 -15.22 -34.90
C THR A 909 -21.60 -16.29 -35.64
N ARG A 910 -22.48 -17.00 -34.92
CA ARG A 910 -23.33 -18.10 -35.39
C ARG A 910 -22.54 -19.29 -35.95
N THR A 911 -21.31 -19.49 -35.48
CA THR A 911 -20.43 -20.59 -35.90
C THR A 911 -19.55 -21.09 -34.75
N SER A 912 -19.30 -22.40 -34.69
CA SER A 912 -18.44 -23.02 -33.66
C SER A 912 -17.05 -23.41 -34.15
N ALA A 913 -16.83 -23.46 -35.47
CA ALA A 913 -15.55 -23.86 -36.05
C ALA A 913 -14.44 -22.86 -35.71
N ASN A 914 -13.31 -23.36 -35.19
CA ASN A 914 -12.09 -22.59 -34.87
C ASN A 914 -12.22 -21.57 -33.74
N SER A 915 -13.21 -21.74 -32.86
CA SER A 915 -13.50 -20.81 -31.75
C SER A 915 -12.89 -21.26 -30.41
N THR A 916 -12.10 -22.34 -30.39
CA THR A 916 -11.59 -22.99 -29.16
C THR A 916 -10.16 -23.53 -29.34
N GLY A 917 -9.50 -23.78 -28.22
CA GLY A 917 -8.18 -24.40 -28.08
C GLY A 917 -7.08 -23.79 -28.94
N SER A 918 -6.16 -24.63 -29.42
CA SER A 918 -5.00 -24.18 -30.23
C SER A 918 -5.37 -23.41 -31.48
N THR A 919 -6.56 -23.63 -32.03
CA THR A 919 -7.00 -22.91 -33.22
C THR A 919 -7.43 -21.49 -32.90
N LEU A 920 -8.08 -21.27 -31.74
CA LEU A 920 -8.36 -19.93 -31.22
C LEU A 920 -7.05 -19.20 -30.92
N TRP A 921 -6.13 -19.82 -30.17
CA TRP A 921 -4.89 -19.16 -29.74
C TRP A 921 -3.98 -18.79 -30.90
N SER A 922 -3.76 -19.71 -31.85
CA SER A 922 -2.98 -19.43 -33.07
C SER A 922 -3.59 -18.29 -33.89
N MET A 923 -4.92 -18.22 -33.92
CA MET A 923 -5.63 -17.14 -34.61
C MET A 923 -5.43 -15.79 -33.89
N LEU A 924 -5.54 -15.75 -32.56
CA LEU A 924 -5.32 -14.53 -31.78
C LEU A 924 -3.87 -14.03 -31.91
N ASP A 925 -2.89 -14.94 -31.85
CA ASP A 925 -1.47 -14.64 -32.08
C ASP A 925 -1.21 -14.03 -33.45
N THR A 926 -1.80 -14.64 -34.49
CA THR A 926 -1.71 -14.18 -35.88
C THR A 926 -2.39 -12.83 -36.07
N SER A 927 -3.42 -12.53 -35.28
CA SER A 927 -4.23 -11.31 -35.44
C SER A 927 -3.62 -10.09 -34.76
N PHE A 928 -3.16 -10.24 -33.53
CA PHE A 928 -2.60 -9.15 -32.72
C PHE A 928 -1.59 -9.60 -31.66
N GLY A 929 -1.58 -10.88 -31.24
CA GLY A 929 -0.82 -11.32 -30.06
C GLY A 929 0.67 -10.97 -30.14
N THR A 930 1.29 -11.18 -31.30
CA THR A 930 2.71 -10.87 -31.54
C THR A 930 3.08 -9.40 -31.34
N LEU A 931 2.14 -8.46 -31.48
CA LEU A 931 2.39 -7.03 -31.28
C LEU A 931 2.57 -6.65 -29.81
N SER A 932 2.08 -7.47 -28.89
CA SER A 932 2.28 -7.29 -27.44
C SER A 932 3.66 -7.72 -26.97
N GLN A 933 4.29 -8.66 -27.67
CA GLN A 933 5.53 -9.32 -27.25
C GLN A 933 6.71 -8.97 -28.14
N SER A 934 6.60 -9.27 -29.44
CA SER A 934 7.66 -9.03 -30.44
C SER A 934 7.54 -7.65 -31.08
N GLY A 935 6.34 -7.07 -31.07
CA GLY A 935 6.07 -5.73 -31.58
C GLY A 935 6.19 -5.61 -33.10
N PHE A 936 6.13 -4.39 -33.58
CA PHE A 936 6.37 -4.03 -34.98
C PHE A 936 7.77 -3.44 -35.14
N THR A 937 8.56 -3.96 -36.08
CA THR A 937 9.93 -3.50 -36.34
C THR A 937 10.01 -2.67 -37.61
N TYR A 938 10.54 -1.45 -37.49
CA TYR A 938 10.75 -0.55 -38.63
C TYR A 938 12.04 0.26 -38.42
N ASN A 939 12.87 0.35 -39.47
CA ASN A 939 14.18 1.02 -39.44
C ASN A 939 15.06 0.59 -38.24
N GLY A 940 15.04 -0.70 -37.89
CA GLY A 940 15.83 -1.24 -36.77
C GLY A 940 15.29 -0.92 -35.37
N VAL A 941 14.13 -0.27 -35.25
CA VAL A 941 13.46 -0.01 -33.97
C VAL A 941 12.22 -0.89 -33.87
N SER A 942 12.17 -1.73 -32.83
CA SER A 942 11.00 -2.54 -32.48
C SER A 942 10.12 -1.80 -31.48
N ARG A 943 8.82 -1.73 -31.75
CA ARG A 943 7.81 -1.11 -30.89
C ARG A 943 6.77 -2.15 -30.50
N VAL A 944 6.66 -2.41 -29.20
CA VAL A 944 5.62 -3.25 -28.61
C VAL A 944 4.43 -2.40 -28.17
N PHE A 945 3.23 -2.93 -28.33
CA PHE A 945 1.99 -2.22 -28.04
C PHE A 945 1.17 -2.97 -26.98
N PRO A 946 0.63 -2.29 -25.96
CA PRO A 946 -0.32 -2.92 -25.05
C PRO A 946 -1.58 -3.31 -25.81
N ILE A 947 -2.09 -4.47 -25.45
CA ILE A 947 -3.34 -5.00 -25.97
C ILE A 947 -4.38 -4.96 -24.84
N VAL A 948 -5.52 -4.35 -25.13
CA VAL A 948 -6.71 -4.36 -24.28
C VAL A 948 -7.80 -5.10 -25.04
N ILE A 949 -8.47 -6.08 -24.45
CA ILE A 949 -9.63 -6.68 -25.13
C ILE A 949 -10.77 -5.65 -25.12
N GLY A 950 -10.91 -4.91 -26.23
CA GLY A 950 -11.71 -3.68 -26.32
C GLY A 950 -13.21 -3.91 -26.16
N GLU A 951 -13.67 -5.13 -26.44
CA GLU A 951 -14.98 -5.63 -26.07
C GLU A 951 -15.01 -7.15 -26.19
N PHE A 952 -15.57 -7.84 -25.19
CA PHE A 952 -15.92 -9.25 -25.27
C PHE A 952 -17.06 -9.56 -24.30
N GLY A 953 -17.73 -10.69 -24.46
CA GLY A 953 -18.74 -11.13 -23.51
C GLY A 953 -19.66 -12.18 -24.09
N SER A 954 -20.43 -12.82 -23.21
CA SER A 954 -21.41 -13.85 -23.56
C SER A 954 -22.53 -13.88 -22.52
N ASN A 955 -23.68 -14.46 -22.89
CA ASN A 955 -24.70 -14.84 -21.93
C ASN A 955 -24.26 -16.00 -21.01
N LEU A 956 -23.17 -16.70 -21.34
CA LEU A 956 -22.64 -17.87 -20.61
C LEU A 956 -23.68 -19.01 -20.46
N THR A 957 -24.61 -19.11 -21.40
CA THR A 957 -25.67 -20.13 -21.43
C THR A 957 -25.44 -21.20 -22.48
N SER A 958 -24.63 -20.92 -23.50
CA SER A 958 -24.26 -21.82 -24.59
C SER A 958 -22.99 -22.58 -24.22
N ALA A 959 -22.98 -23.91 -24.41
CA ALA A 959 -21.77 -24.71 -24.17
C ALA A 959 -20.58 -24.24 -25.04
N ALA A 960 -20.84 -23.86 -26.29
CA ALA A 960 -19.81 -23.37 -27.20
C ALA A 960 -19.23 -22.02 -26.73
N ASP A 961 -20.08 -21.15 -26.18
CA ASP A 961 -19.64 -19.88 -25.61
C ASP A 961 -18.81 -20.12 -24.34
N ILE A 962 -19.26 -21.01 -23.45
CA ILE A 962 -18.54 -21.32 -22.21
C ILE A 962 -17.14 -21.87 -22.56
N THR A 963 -17.02 -22.81 -23.49
CA THR A 963 -15.72 -23.34 -23.92
C THR A 963 -14.83 -22.25 -24.52
N MET A 964 -15.36 -21.42 -25.42
CA MET A 964 -14.58 -20.36 -26.04
C MET A 964 -14.14 -19.28 -25.03
N MET A 965 -14.99 -18.91 -24.08
CA MET A 965 -14.67 -17.97 -23.02
C MET A 965 -13.62 -18.55 -22.04
N SER A 966 -13.65 -19.85 -21.80
CA SER A 966 -12.62 -20.56 -21.01
C SER A 966 -11.27 -20.59 -21.74
N ASP A 967 -11.25 -20.90 -23.04
CA ASP A 967 -10.01 -20.88 -23.82
C ASP A 967 -9.44 -19.46 -23.99
N LEU A 968 -10.33 -18.46 -24.12
CA LEU A 968 -9.93 -17.05 -24.13
C LEU A 968 -9.35 -16.63 -22.78
N PHE A 969 -9.91 -17.10 -21.67
CA PHE A 969 -9.39 -16.87 -20.34
C PHE A 969 -7.94 -17.38 -20.20
N PHE A 970 -7.68 -18.63 -20.60
CA PHE A 970 -6.32 -19.19 -20.55
C PHE A 970 -5.36 -18.44 -21.46
N TYR A 971 -5.81 -18.00 -22.64
CA TYR A 971 -5.01 -17.15 -23.54
C TYR A 971 -4.67 -15.82 -22.87
N MET A 972 -5.66 -15.10 -22.34
CA MET A 972 -5.43 -13.80 -21.71
C MET A 972 -4.46 -13.88 -20.51
N LEU A 973 -4.49 -14.97 -19.74
CA LEU A 973 -3.57 -15.19 -18.62
C LEU A 973 -2.20 -15.74 -19.02
N ASN A 974 -1.99 -16.06 -20.30
CA ASN A 974 -0.81 -16.77 -20.80
C ASN A 974 -0.54 -18.06 -20.00
N ALA A 975 -1.55 -18.92 -19.91
CA ALA A 975 -1.54 -20.08 -19.00
C ALA A 975 -1.77 -21.42 -19.72
N GLY A 976 -1.09 -22.46 -19.23
CA GLY A 976 -1.24 -23.82 -19.75
C GLY A 976 -0.86 -23.92 -21.23
N ASN A 977 -1.66 -24.65 -22.00
CA ASN A 977 -1.42 -24.81 -23.45
C ASN A 977 -1.70 -23.53 -24.27
N ALA A 978 -2.32 -22.53 -23.65
CA ALA A 978 -2.56 -21.23 -24.28
C ALA A 978 -1.36 -20.29 -24.21
N ASP A 979 -0.31 -20.63 -23.43
CA ASP A 979 0.99 -19.97 -23.49
C ASP A 979 1.74 -20.40 -24.75
N THR A 980 1.51 -19.68 -25.83
CA THR A 980 2.13 -19.94 -27.13
C THR A 980 3.52 -19.30 -27.25
N GLY A 981 3.95 -18.51 -26.27
CA GLY A 981 5.16 -17.67 -26.32
C GLY A 981 5.07 -16.47 -27.27
N ASN A 982 3.92 -16.24 -27.91
CA ASN A 982 3.77 -15.20 -28.94
C ASN A 982 3.12 -13.91 -28.43
N HIS A 983 2.59 -13.88 -27.21
CA HIS A 983 1.94 -12.71 -26.63
C HIS A 983 2.29 -12.57 -25.15
N ALA A 984 2.16 -11.35 -24.61
CA ALA A 984 2.24 -11.08 -23.18
C ALA A 984 0.86 -11.22 -22.52
N ASN A 985 0.81 -11.37 -21.19
CA ASN A 985 -0.45 -11.41 -20.44
C ASN A 985 -1.36 -10.21 -20.77
N LEU A 986 -2.63 -10.50 -21.06
CA LEU A 986 -3.65 -9.56 -21.48
C LEU A 986 -4.58 -9.24 -20.31
N MET A 987 -4.11 -8.41 -19.38
CA MET A 987 -4.82 -8.14 -18.12
C MET A 987 -5.93 -7.09 -18.24
N SER A 988 -6.03 -6.38 -19.37
CA SER A 988 -7.01 -5.30 -19.57
C SER A 988 -8.11 -5.70 -20.55
N TRP A 989 -9.35 -5.42 -20.20
CA TRP A 989 -10.52 -5.86 -20.95
C TRP A 989 -11.78 -5.01 -20.67
N PHE A 990 -12.73 -5.04 -21.60
CA PHE A 990 -14.05 -4.44 -21.45
C PHE A 990 -15.16 -5.47 -21.70
N TRP A 991 -16.02 -5.68 -20.71
CA TRP A 991 -17.17 -6.57 -20.86
C TRP A 991 -18.32 -5.92 -21.64
N GLY A 992 -18.99 -6.72 -22.47
CA GLY A 992 -19.86 -6.30 -23.57
C GLY A 992 -20.99 -5.32 -23.22
N THR A 993 -21.57 -5.36 -22.02
CA THR A 993 -22.35 -4.23 -21.50
C THR A 993 -22.70 -4.33 -20.01
N TRP A 994 -22.89 -3.19 -19.34
CA TRP A 994 -23.49 -3.09 -18.00
C TRP A 994 -25.02 -3.38 -17.99
N PRO A 995 -25.88 -2.62 -18.71
CA PRO A 995 -27.33 -2.85 -18.75
C PRO A 995 -27.71 -4.17 -19.44
N PRO A 996 -28.90 -4.74 -19.17
CA PRO A 996 -29.29 -6.05 -19.71
C PRO A 996 -29.59 -6.05 -21.23
N ASN A 997 -29.62 -4.89 -21.87
CA ASN A 997 -30.36 -4.62 -23.10
C ASN A 997 -29.74 -5.20 -24.38
N LYS A 998 -28.60 -5.91 -24.30
CA LYS A 998 -27.96 -6.55 -25.46
C LYS A 998 -28.48 -7.99 -25.61
N PRO A 999 -29.27 -8.32 -26.65
CA PRO A 999 -29.99 -9.60 -26.73
C PRO A 999 -29.09 -10.85 -26.77
N ILE A 1000 -27.89 -10.74 -27.34
CA ILE A 1000 -27.03 -11.90 -27.64
C ILE A 1000 -25.98 -12.14 -26.55
N VAL A 1001 -25.35 -11.08 -26.03
CA VAL A 1001 -24.32 -11.16 -24.97
C VAL A 1001 -24.87 -10.93 -23.57
N GLY A 1002 -26.01 -10.24 -23.44
CA GLY A 1002 -26.58 -9.79 -22.17
C GLY A 1002 -25.68 -8.85 -21.38
N GLY A 1003 -26.26 -8.18 -20.39
CA GLY A 1003 -25.51 -7.32 -19.47
C GLY A 1003 -24.91 -8.02 -18.27
N ILE A 1004 -24.11 -7.28 -17.51
CA ILE A 1004 -23.82 -7.60 -16.11
C ILE A 1004 -25.12 -7.55 -15.30
N LEU A 1005 -26.06 -6.69 -15.65
CA LEU A 1005 -27.42 -6.70 -15.10
C LEU A 1005 -28.32 -7.69 -15.86
N LEU A 1006 -29.25 -8.31 -15.14
CA LEU A 1006 -30.32 -9.16 -15.70
C LEU A 1006 -31.53 -8.31 -16.17
N PRO A 1007 -32.31 -8.74 -17.18
CA PRO A 1007 -33.41 -7.94 -17.72
C PRO A 1007 -34.54 -7.64 -16.73
N ASN A 1008 -34.78 -8.55 -15.78
CA ASN A 1008 -35.78 -8.45 -14.72
C ASN A 1008 -35.31 -9.37 -13.57
N PRO A 1009 -35.07 -8.88 -12.34
CA PRO A 1009 -35.31 -7.54 -11.78
C PRO A 1009 -34.08 -6.60 -11.78
N TYR A 1010 -33.25 -6.58 -12.83
CA TYR A 1010 -32.02 -5.77 -12.89
C TYR A 1010 -30.99 -6.07 -11.76
N GLU A 1011 -31.03 -7.31 -11.30
CA GLU A 1011 -30.03 -7.92 -10.41
C GLU A 1011 -28.70 -8.18 -11.12
N ILE A 1012 -27.64 -8.35 -10.33
CA ILE A 1012 -26.32 -8.74 -10.82
C ILE A 1012 -26.36 -10.17 -11.37
N ASN A 1013 -25.84 -10.35 -12.58
CA ASN A 1013 -25.56 -11.65 -13.16
C ASN A 1013 -24.25 -12.20 -12.56
N TRP A 1014 -24.38 -12.93 -11.45
CA TRP A 1014 -23.24 -13.47 -10.71
C TRP A 1014 -22.39 -14.46 -11.49
N ALA A 1015 -22.93 -15.17 -12.49
CA ALA A 1015 -22.13 -16.05 -13.34
C ALA A 1015 -21.07 -15.26 -14.12
N LYS A 1016 -21.43 -14.05 -14.59
CA LYS A 1016 -20.50 -13.14 -15.27
C LYS A 1016 -19.51 -12.52 -14.30
N ILE A 1017 -19.95 -12.09 -13.13
CA ILE A 1017 -19.05 -11.57 -12.09
C ILE A 1017 -18.02 -12.62 -11.68
N ASN A 1018 -18.42 -13.88 -11.49
CA ASN A 1018 -17.48 -14.95 -11.14
C ASN A 1018 -16.44 -15.19 -12.23
N TYR A 1019 -16.87 -15.27 -13.50
CA TYR A 1019 -15.95 -15.40 -14.62
C TYR A 1019 -14.96 -14.22 -14.69
N LEU A 1020 -15.45 -12.99 -14.51
CA LEU A 1020 -14.61 -11.79 -14.53
C LEU A 1020 -13.69 -11.70 -13.32
N ALA A 1021 -14.08 -12.25 -12.17
CA ALA A 1021 -13.24 -12.30 -10.97
C ALA A 1021 -11.97 -13.13 -11.20
N GLU A 1022 -12.06 -14.20 -12.00
CA GLU A 1022 -10.89 -14.97 -12.42
C GLU A 1022 -9.95 -14.15 -13.33
N LEU A 1023 -10.50 -13.18 -14.08
CA LEU A 1023 -9.73 -12.23 -14.92
C LEU A 1023 -9.24 -10.99 -14.15
N GLY A 1024 -9.31 -11.00 -12.83
CA GLY A 1024 -8.79 -9.92 -11.98
C GLY A 1024 -9.81 -8.87 -11.55
N LEU A 1025 -11.11 -9.09 -11.75
CA LEU A 1025 -12.16 -8.26 -11.15
C LEU A 1025 -12.24 -8.54 -9.64
N THR A 1026 -12.23 -7.51 -8.80
CA THR A 1026 -12.20 -7.66 -7.33
C THR A 1026 -13.41 -7.02 -6.66
N PRO A 1027 -14.53 -7.76 -6.49
CA PRO A 1027 -15.71 -7.24 -5.79
C PRO A 1027 -15.44 -6.94 -4.31
N TRP A 1028 -16.10 -5.92 -3.77
CA TRP A 1028 -15.97 -5.41 -2.39
C TRP A 1028 -16.12 -6.47 -1.29
N TYR A 1029 -16.81 -7.57 -1.58
CA TYR A 1029 -17.10 -8.63 -0.63
C TYR A 1029 -16.07 -9.78 -0.63
N THR A 1030 -15.12 -9.81 -1.56
CA THR A 1030 -14.10 -10.87 -1.62
C THR A 1030 -12.97 -10.67 -0.61
N ASP A 1031 -13.10 -9.65 0.26
CA ASP A 1031 -12.10 -9.22 1.24
C ASP A 1031 -12.30 -9.82 2.66
N LEU A 1032 -13.16 -10.83 2.83
CA LEU A 1032 -13.47 -11.39 4.16
C LEU A 1032 -13.18 -12.88 4.38
N ASP A 1033 -12.71 -13.62 3.37
CA ASP A 1033 -12.15 -14.96 3.62
C ASP A 1033 -11.36 -15.47 2.39
N ARG A 1034 -10.08 -15.12 2.29
CA ARG A 1034 -9.18 -15.78 1.30
C ARG A 1034 -8.73 -17.18 1.75
N SER A 1035 -9.43 -17.83 2.71
CA SER A 1035 -9.19 -19.24 3.07
C SER A 1035 -9.98 -20.24 2.21
N ARG A 1036 -10.84 -19.79 1.28
CA ARG A 1036 -11.52 -20.66 0.31
C ARG A 1036 -11.61 -20.06 -1.10
N ALA A 1037 -10.53 -20.22 -1.86
CA ALA A 1037 -10.60 -20.29 -3.32
C ALA A 1037 -9.80 -21.50 -3.83
N SER A 1038 -10.01 -22.65 -3.19
CA SER A 1038 -10.00 -23.93 -3.88
C SER A 1038 -11.46 -24.26 -4.22
N LEU A 1039 -11.97 -23.73 -5.33
CA LEU A 1039 -12.93 -24.52 -6.10
C LEU A 1039 -12.09 -25.36 -7.05
N PRO A 1040 -12.15 -26.70 -6.98
CA PRO A 1040 -11.48 -27.53 -7.95
C PRO A 1040 -12.04 -27.20 -9.32
N LEU A 1041 -11.12 -27.12 -10.30
CA LEU A 1041 -11.41 -27.20 -11.73
C LEU A 1041 -12.57 -28.19 -11.96
N ARG A 1042 -13.65 -27.71 -12.56
CA ARG A 1042 -14.58 -28.53 -13.34
C ARG A 1042 -14.54 -28.08 -14.78
#